data_AF-A0A229G640-F1
#
_entry.id   AF-A0A229G640-F1
#
_cell.length_a   1.000
_cell.length_b   1.000
_cell.length_c   1.000
_cell.angle_alpha   90.00
_cell.angle_beta   90.00
_cell.angle_gamma   90.00
#
_symmetry.space_group_name_H-M   'P 1'
#
loop_
_entity.id
_entity.type
_entity.pdbx_description
1 polymer ?
#
loop_
_entity_poly.entity_id
_entity_poly.type
_entity_poly.pdbx_seq_one_letter_code
_entity_poly.pdbx_strand_id
1 'polypeptide(L)'
;LLDAAMHAPMVIADRSGSGEGTFLPFVWNQVSLHASGATRLRVRLTQPGKDALALEVADEGGRPVLSVGSMVGRPVTAEQLGSADSAGLLEVEWRPVAVEPGGEVEWVGWDVAAAEAEGAEAEVVVLDCGGVVGDEMPLVVRSVVDRVLGAVRGVLVGGSRLVVVTRGGVAVSSGEGVVVSQAPVWGLVRAAEAENPGRFVLLDLAAGEDVAGVLTSVVASGEPEVAWRKGEALVPRFRRREAAEAGAPPFGDGAGTVLVTGGTGGLGAVVARHLVEEHGVRHLLLVSRRGPAAEGADVLRDELVELGASVTVTGCDVADRASVEKLLASVPPERPLTAVIHAAGVGDSGLVGSLTAEQWDGVLRPKADAAWHLHELTRDMPLSAFVLFSSIGGSVAAAGQANYAAANVFLDALAQHRHEEGLPATSVAFGLWSGAGAGQALGEVDISRLRRQGLPPLSVAEGLRAFDAALASGAATVTASRVDTAALRTRRGEIPALLRGLVPASRRLSREAAGGGDADGLKRQLSGLDAPERARVLTDMVRGQVAMVLGHGSAETVDPDRNFGEIGLDSLTAVELRNQLNAATGLRLPATLVFDYPTARDIATFVGSELIPEAADTDAAGHEERVRRVLTSIPLSRLRDAGLLDTLLELGGATATPRDGAEDADGPDEPGSIDAMDKNDLIDMAFNSLGLEGATWEEGN
;
A
#
# COMPACT_ATOMS: atom_id res chain seq x y z
N LEU A 1 19.77 16.26 -23.63
CA LEU A 1 20.46 16.80 -24.83
C LEU A 1 20.96 15.70 -25.76
N LEU A 2 21.81 14.77 -25.29
CA LEU A 2 22.24 13.63 -26.12
C LEU A 2 21.06 12.76 -26.57
N ASP A 3 20.15 12.43 -25.64
CA ASP A 3 18.92 11.69 -25.91
C ASP A 3 18.08 12.34 -27.04
N ALA A 4 17.85 13.65 -26.97
CA ALA A 4 17.20 14.40 -28.05
C ALA A 4 17.92 14.26 -29.41
N ALA A 5 19.25 14.24 -29.42
CA ALA A 5 20.03 14.03 -30.65
C ALA A 5 19.91 12.59 -31.19
N MET A 6 19.63 11.61 -30.33
CA MET A 6 19.42 10.22 -30.70
C MET A 6 18.10 9.93 -31.41
N HIS A 7 17.17 10.90 -31.43
CA HIS A 7 15.96 10.80 -32.25
C HIS A 7 16.18 11.18 -33.72
N ALA A 8 17.25 11.91 -34.06
CA ALA A 8 17.52 12.32 -35.44
C ALA A 8 17.75 11.14 -36.43
N PRO A 9 18.46 10.05 -36.05
CA PRO A 9 18.57 8.85 -36.88
C PRO A 9 17.24 8.18 -37.20
N MET A 10 16.25 8.23 -36.31
CA MET A 10 14.92 7.65 -36.55
C MET A 10 14.22 8.35 -37.74
N VAL A 11 14.38 9.67 -37.85
CA VAL A 11 13.84 10.47 -38.96
C VAL A 11 14.59 10.20 -40.28
N ILE A 12 15.88 9.85 -40.21
CA ILE A 12 16.70 9.51 -41.38
C ILE A 12 16.33 8.12 -41.92
N ALA A 13 16.09 7.15 -41.02
CA ALA A 13 15.67 5.79 -41.38
C ALA A 13 14.29 5.78 -42.06
N ASP A 14 13.33 6.58 -41.57
CA ASP A 14 11.96 6.66 -42.10
C ASP A 14 11.92 7.15 -43.56
N ARG A 15 12.90 7.97 -43.99
CA ARG A 15 13.04 8.45 -45.37
C ARG A 15 13.59 7.41 -46.34
N SER A 16 14.17 6.32 -45.85
CA SER A 16 14.78 5.26 -46.68
C SER A 16 13.80 4.18 -47.12
N GLY A 17 12.55 4.21 -46.63
CA GLY A 17 11.45 3.36 -47.10
C GLY A 17 11.58 1.87 -46.80
N SER A 18 12.47 1.45 -45.89
CA SER A 18 12.75 0.03 -45.65
C SER A 18 11.73 -0.70 -44.78
N GLY A 19 10.83 -0.01 -44.06
CA GLY A 19 9.80 -0.66 -43.22
C GLY A 19 10.33 -1.55 -42.08
N GLU A 20 11.66 -1.60 -41.86
CA GLU A 20 12.32 -2.47 -40.89
C GLU A 20 12.41 -1.82 -39.50
N GLY A 21 11.27 -1.61 -38.84
CA GLY A 21 11.19 -1.37 -37.39
C GLY A 21 11.90 -0.12 -36.82
N THR A 22 11.83 0.06 -35.50
CA THR A 22 12.53 1.13 -34.79
C THR A 22 13.96 0.71 -34.46
N PHE A 23 14.92 1.58 -34.75
CA PHE A 23 16.35 1.32 -34.53
C PHE A 23 16.76 1.64 -33.10
N LEU A 24 17.06 0.64 -32.27
CA LEU A 24 17.50 0.84 -30.88
C LEU A 24 19.03 0.67 -30.75
N PRO A 25 19.74 1.58 -30.04
CA PRO A 25 21.15 1.40 -29.73
C PRO A 25 21.41 0.08 -28.99
N PHE A 26 22.32 -0.74 -29.52
CA PHE A 26 22.64 -2.05 -28.96
C PHE A 26 24.07 -2.11 -28.43
N VAL A 27 25.05 -1.71 -29.23
CA VAL A 27 26.47 -1.75 -28.86
C VAL A 27 27.13 -0.42 -29.19
N TRP A 28 27.87 0.13 -28.22
CA TRP A 28 28.63 1.37 -28.36
C TRP A 28 30.13 1.06 -28.33
N ASN A 29 30.84 1.49 -29.35
CA ASN A 29 32.27 1.27 -29.54
C ASN A 29 32.99 2.62 -29.60
N GLN A 30 34.20 2.66 -29.02
CA GLN A 30 35.08 3.83 -29.04
C GLN A 30 34.37 5.09 -28.50
N VAL A 31 33.77 4.95 -27.31
CA VAL A 31 33.12 6.04 -26.60
C VAL A 31 34.16 6.80 -25.78
N SER A 32 34.22 8.12 -25.94
CA SER A 32 35.05 8.99 -25.11
C SER A 32 34.28 10.24 -24.73
N LEU A 33 34.14 10.46 -23.42
CA LEU A 33 33.56 11.67 -22.85
C LEU A 33 34.70 12.67 -22.59
N HIS A 34 34.61 13.84 -23.20
CA HIS A 34 35.66 14.87 -23.15
C HIS A 34 35.34 15.99 -22.15
N ALA A 35 34.06 16.31 -21.97
CA ALA A 35 33.60 17.36 -21.05
C ALA A 35 32.16 17.10 -20.57
N SER A 36 31.77 17.71 -19.45
CA SER A 36 30.41 17.64 -18.89
C SER A 36 29.87 19.02 -18.51
N GLY A 37 28.55 19.16 -18.36
CA GLY A 37 27.90 20.42 -17.92
C GLY A 37 27.45 21.36 -19.04
N ALA A 38 27.57 20.95 -20.30
CA ALA A 38 27.05 21.72 -21.43
C ALA A 38 25.51 21.78 -21.40
N THR A 39 24.95 22.99 -21.46
CA THR A 39 23.50 23.24 -21.50
C THR A 39 22.93 23.23 -22.92
N ARG A 40 23.80 23.23 -23.94
CA ARG A 40 23.47 23.12 -25.36
C ARG A 40 24.56 22.34 -26.10
N LEU A 41 24.17 21.53 -27.08
CA LEU A 41 25.07 20.66 -27.85
C LEU A 41 24.91 20.89 -29.36
N ARG A 42 26.02 20.80 -30.09
CA ARG A 42 26.07 20.59 -31.54
C ARG A 42 26.48 19.15 -31.80
N VAL A 43 25.66 18.42 -32.53
CA VAL A 43 25.88 16.99 -32.78
C VAL A 43 26.03 16.76 -34.27
N ARG A 44 27.12 16.08 -34.64
CA ARG A 44 27.33 15.56 -35.99
C ARG A 44 27.14 14.04 -35.94
N LEU A 45 26.25 13.56 -36.78
CA LEU A 45 25.96 12.14 -36.96
C LEU A 45 26.49 11.71 -38.32
N THR A 46 27.19 10.59 -38.37
CA THR A 46 27.61 9.95 -39.61
C THR A 46 27.26 8.47 -39.56
N GLN A 47 26.99 7.85 -40.71
CA GLN A 47 26.56 6.45 -40.78
C GLN A 47 27.67 5.60 -41.42
N PRO A 48 28.62 5.07 -40.63
CA PRO A 48 29.74 4.28 -41.15
C PRO A 48 29.34 2.89 -41.70
N GLY A 49 28.11 2.42 -41.44
CA GLY A 49 27.59 1.15 -41.97
C GLY A 49 26.06 1.09 -41.90
N LYS A 50 25.44 0.09 -42.54
CA LYS A 50 23.96 -0.06 -42.64
C LYS A 50 23.28 0.07 -41.28
N ASP A 51 23.89 -0.55 -40.26
CA ASP A 51 23.34 -0.66 -38.91
C ASP A 51 24.13 0.13 -37.85
N ALA A 52 25.01 1.05 -38.27
CA ALA A 52 25.96 1.72 -37.38
C ALA A 52 25.98 3.25 -37.54
N LEU A 53 26.06 3.97 -36.43
CA LEU A 53 26.11 5.43 -36.34
C LEU A 53 27.36 5.89 -35.57
N ALA A 54 28.06 6.91 -36.05
CA ALA A 54 29.14 7.57 -35.34
C ALA A 54 28.70 8.98 -34.91
N LEU A 55 29.10 9.39 -33.71
CA LEU A 55 28.71 10.66 -33.11
C LEU A 55 29.93 11.51 -32.76
N GLU A 56 29.91 12.77 -33.18
CA GLU A 56 30.80 13.82 -32.68
C GLU A 56 29.92 14.90 -32.04
N VAL A 57 30.11 15.12 -30.74
CA VAL A 57 29.32 16.06 -29.94
C VAL A 57 30.24 17.17 -29.44
N ALA A 58 29.86 18.42 -29.67
CA ALA A 58 30.54 19.60 -29.18
C ALA A 58 29.59 20.54 -28.44
N ASP A 59 30.13 21.42 -27.61
CA ASP A 59 29.37 22.52 -27.00
C ASP A 59 29.11 23.67 -28.02
N GLU A 60 28.47 24.76 -27.59
CA GLU A 60 28.21 25.91 -28.48
C GLU A 60 29.49 26.60 -28.97
N GLY A 61 30.57 26.51 -28.19
CA GLY A 61 31.90 27.01 -28.52
C GLY A 61 32.71 26.07 -29.44
N GLY A 62 32.16 24.91 -29.81
CA GLY A 62 32.82 23.92 -30.65
C GLY A 62 33.84 23.04 -29.91
N ARG A 63 33.89 23.10 -28.57
CA ARG A 63 34.76 22.21 -27.78
C ARG A 63 34.14 20.81 -27.70
N PRO A 64 34.93 19.74 -27.85
CA PRO A 64 34.40 18.38 -27.84
C PRO A 64 33.82 18.04 -26.46
N VAL A 65 32.66 17.38 -26.46
CA VAL A 65 31.91 16.91 -25.28
C VAL A 65 31.87 15.39 -25.25
N LEU A 66 31.54 14.74 -26.36
CA LEU A 66 31.46 13.28 -26.49
C LEU A 66 31.84 12.86 -27.91
N SER A 67 32.60 11.78 -28.05
CA SER A 67 32.84 11.10 -29.33
C SER A 67 32.46 9.63 -29.23
N VAL A 68 31.84 9.10 -30.28
CA VAL A 68 31.45 7.69 -30.42
C VAL A 68 31.85 7.24 -31.81
N GLY A 69 32.84 6.35 -31.87
CA GLY A 69 33.34 5.84 -33.16
C GLY A 69 32.34 4.95 -33.88
N SER A 70 31.54 4.17 -33.16
CA SER A 70 30.43 3.39 -33.74
C SER A 70 29.40 2.99 -32.71
N MET A 71 28.13 3.20 -33.02
CA MET A 71 26.96 2.76 -32.28
C MET A 71 26.14 1.86 -33.20
N VAL A 72 26.21 0.55 -32.96
CA VAL A 72 25.43 -0.44 -33.70
C VAL A 72 24.05 -0.53 -33.08
N GLY A 73 23.01 -0.42 -33.88
CA GLY A 73 21.64 -0.63 -33.43
C GLY A 73 21.04 -1.93 -33.96
N ARG A 74 19.95 -2.37 -33.33
CA ARG A 74 19.15 -3.51 -33.77
C ARG A 74 17.75 -3.03 -34.14
N PRO A 75 17.18 -3.50 -35.25
CA PRO A 75 15.78 -3.26 -35.56
C PRO A 75 14.89 -4.01 -34.55
N VAL A 76 13.89 -3.33 -34.01
CA VAL A 76 12.87 -3.92 -33.15
C VAL A 76 11.49 -3.68 -33.76
N THR A 77 10.68 -4.73 -33.85
CA THR A 77 9.32 -4.63 -34.42
C THR A 77 8.33 -4.04 -33.40
N ALA A 78 7.22 -3.48 -33.89
CA ALA A 78 6.17 -2.95 -33.02
C ALA A 78 5.57 -4.03 -32.09
N GLU A 79 5.49 -5.29 -32.53
CA GLU A 79 5.06 -6.43 -31.71
C GLU A 79 6.04 -6.75 -30.58
N GLN A 80 7.35 -6.69 -30.83
CA GLN A 80 8.37 -6.88 -29.80
C GLN A 80 8.34 -5.76 -28.76
N LEU A 81 8.12 -4.52 -29.18
CA LEU A 81 7.90 -3.38 -28.29
C LEU A 81 6.60 -3.51 -27.47
N GLY A 82 5.52 -4.00 -28.07
CA GLY A 82 4.25 -4.27 -27.37
C GLY A 82 4.33 -5.41 -26.35
N SER A 83 5.18 -6.42 -26.60
CA SER A 83 5.41 -7.51 -25.63
C SER A 83 6.17 -7.06 -24.38
N ALA A 84 7.08 -6.08 -24.51
CA ALA A 84 7.83 -5.51 -23.39
C ALA A 84 6.95 -4.66 -22.44
N ASP A 85 5.77 -4.24 -22.92
CA ASP A 85 4.79 -3.44 -22.18
C ASP A 85 3.62 -4.28 -21.62
N SER A 86 3.66 -5.60 -21.82
CA SER A 86 2.65 -6.54 -21.29
C SER A 86 2.89 -6.87 -19.82
N ALA A 87 1.81 -7.12 -19.07
CA ALA A 87 1.87 -7.57 -17.70
C ALA A 87 2.58 -8.94 -17.62
N GLY A 88 3.80 -8.96 -17.10
CA GLY A 88 4.56 -10.19 -16.87
C GLY A 88 4.31 -10.76 -15.48
N LEU A 89 4.62 -12.05 -15.31
CA LEU A 89 4.72 -12.63 -13.98
C LEU A 89 6.02 -12.19 -13.31
N LEU A 90 5.92 -11.86 -12.03
CA LEU A 90 7.02 -11.56 -11.14
C LEU A 90 7.09 -12.64 -10.07
N GLU A 91 8.30 -12.88 -9.57
CA GLU A 91 8.57 -13.73 -8.42
C GLU A 91 9.48 -13.00 -7.43
N VAL A 92 9.39 -13.37 -6.16
CA VAL A 92 10.28 -12.86 -5.12
C VAL A 92 11.56 -13.70 -5.11
N GLU A 93 12.68 -13.04 -5.37
CA GLU A 93 14.03 -13.59 -5.26
C GLU A 93 14.67 -13.05 -3.98
N TRP A 94 15.13 -13.95 -3.12
CA TRP A 94 15.85 -13.62 -1.90
C TRP A 94 17.35 -13.52 -2.20
N ARG A 95 17.90 -12.30 -2.08
CA ARG A 95 19.29 -12.00 -2.46
C ARG A 95 20.15 -11.76 -1.23
N PRO A 96 21.38 -12.31 -1.19
CA PRO A 96 22.30 -12.00 -0.11
C PRO A 96 22.70 -10.52 -0.14
N VAL A 97 22.78 -9.91 1.03
CA VAL A 97 23.35 -8.58 1.24
C VAL A 97 24.53 -8.65 2.18
N ALA A 98 25.57 -7.87 1.88
CA ALA A 98 26.69 -7.72 2.78
C ALA A 98 26.23 -6.94 4.02
N VAL A 99 26.47 -7.50 5.19
CA VAL A 99 26.18 -6.87 6.47
C VAL A 99 27.50 -6.74 7.22
N GLU A 100 27.92 -5.51 7.44
CA GLU A 100 29.07 -5.24 8.27
C GLU A 100 28.68 -5.38 9.75
N PRO A 101 29.59 -5.85 10.63
CA PRO A 101 29.36 -5.80 12.06
C PRO A 101 29.19 -4.33 12.50
N GLY A 102 27.95 -3.95 12.84
CA GLY A 102 27.64 -2.62 13.35
C GLY A 102 28.14 -2.41 14.78
N GLY A 103 28.00 -1.17 15.28
CA GLY A 103 28.13 -0.90 16.71
C GLY A 103 27.03 -1.62 17.51
N GLU A 104 27.29 -1.90 18.78
CA GLU A 104 26.31 -2.52 19.67
C GLU A 104 25.02 -1.71 19.69
N VAL A 105 23.87 -2.37 19.53
CA VAL A 105 22.54 -1.74 19.47
C VAL A 105 21.85 -2.00 20.79
N GLU A 106 21.42 -0.95 21.48
CA GLU A 106 20.61 -1.08 22.69
C GLU A 106 19.20 -1.52 22.33
N TRP A 107 18.76 -2.65 22.89
CA TRP A 107 17.46 -3.22 22.60
C TRP A 107 16.78 -3.85 23.81
N VAL A 108 15.45 -3.92 23.73
CA VAL A 108 14.59 -4.54 24.73
C VAL A 108 13.50 -5.38 24.07
N GLY A 109 13.05 -6.45 24.74
CA GLY A 109 11.90 -7.23 24.29
C GLY A 109 10.58 -6.49 24.51
N TRP A 110 9.65 -6.61 23.57
CA TRP A 110 8.32 -5.96 23.63
C TRP A 110 7.58 -6.26 24.93
N ASP A 111 7.60 -7.50 25.41
CA ASP A 111 6.87 -7.87 26.64
C ASP A 111 7.43 -7.15 27.89
N VAL A 112 8.71 -6.79 27.87
CA VAL A 112 9.35 -5.96 28.93
C VAL A 112 9.01 -4.49 28.72
N ALA A 113 9.17 -3.97 27.49
CA ALA A 113 8.88 -2.58 27.17
C ALA A 113 7.42 -2.20 27.43
N ALA A 114 6.47 -3.11 27.16
CA ALA A 114 5.04 -2.89 27.40
C ALA A 114 4.67 -2.90 28.89
N ALA A 115 5.50 -3.49 29.75
CA ALA A 115 5.27 -3.54 31.19
C ALA A 115 5.78 -2.28 31.92
N GLU A 116 6.67 -1.50 31.30
CA GLU A 116 7.22 -0.27 31.87
C GLU A 116 6.27 0.92 31.63
N ALA A 117 5.76 1.52 32.72
CA ALA A 117 4.76 2.58 32.66
C ALA A 117 5.24 3.89 32.01
N GLU A 118 6.56 4.12 31.96
CA GLU A 118 7.18 5.30 31.33
C GLU A 118 7.71 5.03 29.91
N GLY A 119 7.57 3.78 29.42
CA GLY A 119 8.12 3.33 28.14
C GLY A 119 9.64 3.12 28.21
N ALA A 120 10.12 2.00 27.69
CA ALA A 120 11.57 1.77 27.61
C ALA A 120 12.23 2.81 26.69
N GLU A 121 13.27 3.52 27.18
CA GLU A 121 14.10 4.45 26.39
C GLU A 121 15.04 3.71 25.39
N ALA A 122 14.71 2.49 24.97
CA ALA A 122 15.53 1.74 24.05
C ALA A 122 15.39 2.25 22.61
N GLU A 123 16.50 2.29 21.86
CA GLU A 123 16.50 2.60 20.44
C GLU A 123 15.68 1.58 19.64
N VAL A 124 15.83 0.29 20.00
CA VAL A 124 15.18 -0.84 19.33
C VAL A 124 14.33 -1.66 20.29
N VAL A 125 13.08 -1.91 19.89
CA VAL A 125 12.19 -2.86 20.56
C VAL A 125 12.05 -4.09 19.68
N VAL A 126 12.08 -5.28 20.28
CA VAL A 126 12.02 -6.56 19.56
C VAL A 126 10.78 -7.34 19.97
N LEU A 127 9.98 -7.77 18.99
CA LEU A 127 8.85 -8.69 19.20
C LEU A 127 9.11 -10.00 18.46
N ASP A 128 9.26 -11.12 19.17
CA ASP A 128 9.25 -12.47 18.58
C ASP A 128 7.82 -13.01 18.53
N CYS A 129 7.33 -13.27 17.31
CA CYS A 129 5.98 -13.76 17.03
C CYS A 129 5.79 -15.26 17.33
N GLY A 130 6.87 -15.97 17.68
CA GLY A 130 6.81 -17.38 18.05
C GLY A 130 5.98 -17.64 19.31
N GLY A 131 5.64 -18.91 19.52
CA GLY A 131 5.02 -19.41 20.76
C GLY A 131 3.50 -19.41 20.81
N VAL A 132 2.81 -18.81 19.82
CA VAL A 132 1.35 -18.91 19.71
C VAL A 132 0.99 -20.24 19.05
N VAL A 133 0.28 -21.10 19.79
CA VAL A 133 -0.15 -22.43 19.34
C VAL A 133 -1.65 -22.63 19.58
N GLY A 134 -2.30 -23.39 18.73
CA GLY A 134 -3.71 -23.73 18.84
C GLY A 134 -4.15 -24.63 17.69
N ASP A 135 -5.30 -25.27 17.87
CA ASP A 135 -5.84 -26.23 16.89
C ASP A 135 -6.62 -25.55 15.76
N GLU A 136 -7.17 -24.35 16.02
CA GLU A 136 -7.92 -23.57 15.03
C GLU A 136 -7.03 -22.49 14.40
N MET A 137 -6.48 -22.76 13.22
CA MET A 137 -5.58 -21.84 12.51
C MET A 137 -6.15 -20.40 12.37
N PRO A 138 -7.44 -20.17 12.07
CA PRO A 138 -8.01 -18.82 12.05
C PRO A 138 -7.88 -18.04 13.36
N LEU A 139 -7.96 -18.72 14.52
CA LEU A 139 -7.78 -18.10 15.84
C LEU A 139 -6.31 -17.86 16.17
N VAL A 140 -5.44 -18.80 15.76
CA VAL A 140 -3.98 -18.67 15.92
C VAL A 140 -3.48 -17.46 15.13
N VAL A 141 -3.90 -17.31 13.87
CA VAL A 141 -3.57 -16.15 13.04
C VAL A 141 -3.98 -14.86 13.74
N ARG A 142 -5.25 -14.73 14.15
CA ARG A 142 -5.75 -13.54 14.87
C ARG A 142 -4.89 -13.19 16.07
N SER A 143 -4.60 -14.17 16.92
CA SER A 143 -3.78 -13.97 18.12
C SER A 143 -2.37 -13.44 17.78
N VAL A 144 -1.76 -13.93 16.70
CA VAL A 144 -0.44 -13.44 16.24
C VAL A 144 -0.54 -12.01 15.70
N VAL A 145 -1.48 -11.72 14.79
CA VAL A 145 -1.60 -10.37 14.22
C VAL A 145 -2.03 -9.33 15.25
N ASP A 146 -2.91 -9.68 16.21
CA ASP A 146 -3.32 -8.77 17.28
C ASP A 146 -2.16 -8.40 18.19
N ARG A 147 -1.30 -9.38 18.53
CA ARG A 147 -0.08 -9.13 19.32
C ARG A 147 0.86 -8.18 18.59
N VAL A 148 1.07 -8.39 17.28
CA VAL A 148 1.92 -7.51 16.46
C VAL A 148 1.30 -6.12 16.30
N LEU A 149 -0.02 -6.03 16.07
CA LEU A 149 -0.72 -4.75 15.96
C LEU A 149 -0.62 -3.94 17.25
N GLY A 150 -0.75 -4.59 18.41
CA GLY A 150 -0.52 -3.97 19.71
C GLY A 150 0.88 -3.40 19.85
N ALA A 151 1.91 -4.16 19.47
CA ALA A 151 3.29 -3.69 19.48
C ALA A 151 3.54 -2.53 18.52
N VAL A 152 3.03 -2.63 17.28
CA VAL A 152 3.09 -1.56 16.28
C VAL A 152 2.48 -0.27 16.84
N ARG A 153 1.29 -0.34 17.43
CA ARG A 153 0.63 0.83 18.03
C ARG A 153 1.38 1.41 19.21
N GLY A 154 1.90 0.56 20.10
CA GLY A 154 2.66 1.02 21.24
C GLY A 154 3.92 1.75 20.84
N VAL A 155 4.69 1.21 19.87
CA VAL A 155 5.89 1.91 19.41
C VAL A 155 5.56 3.17 18.63
N LEU A 156 4.41 3.30 17.95
CA LEU A 156 4.03 4.55 17.26
C LEU A 156 3.89 5.73 18.22
N VAL A 157 3.54 5.48 19.48
CA VAL A 157 3.52 6.48 20.54
C VAL A 157 4.94 6.75 21.06
N GLY A 158 5.82 5.73 21.03
CA GLY A 158 7.24 5.83 21.38
C GLY A 158 8.15 6.29 20.23
N GLY A 159 9.37 6.73 20.56
CA GLY A 159 10.37 7.13 19.56
C GLY A 159 11.05 5.95 18.84
N SER A 160 10.91 4.73 19.37
CA SER A 160 11.74 3.56 19.05
C SER A 160 11.42 2.90 17.71
N ARG A 161 12.41 2.16 17.18
CA ARG A 161 12.25 1.25 16.03
C ARG A 161 11.78 -0.12 16.52
N LEU A 162 10.83 -0.74 15.82
CA LEU A 162 10.35 -2.09 16.14
C LEU A 162 10.91 -3.11 15.15
N VAL A 163 11.59 -4.13 15.66
CA VAL A 163 11.97 -5.33 14.91
C VAL A 163 10.96 -6.44 15.23
N VAL A 164 10.21 -6.86 14.22
CA VAL A 164 9.24 -7.94 14.32
C VAL A 164 9.86 -9.21 13.76
N VAL A 165 10.02 -10.21 14.62
CA VAL A 165 10.70 -11.47 14.32
C VAL A 165 9.68 -12.56 14.05
N THR A 166 9.76 -13.17 12.87
CA THR A 166 9.06 -14.42 12.53
C THR A 166 10.07 -15.57 12.42
N ARG A 167 9.58 -16.81 12.48
CA ARG A 167 10.40 -18.02 12.37
C ARG A 167 9.80 -18.95 11.32
N GLY A 168 10.34 -18.92 10.11
CA GLY A 168 9.76 -19.62 8.96
C GLY A 168 8.45 -18.98 8.47
N GLY A 169 8.20 -17.71 8.76
CA GLY A 169 7.05 -16.97 8.23
C GLY A 169 7.15 -16.70 6.72
N VAL A 170 8.31 -16.93 6.11
CA VAL A 170 8.57 -16.86 4.67
C VAL A 170 9.46 -18.01 4.21
N ALA A 171 9.22 -18.51 3.01
CA ALA A 171 10.13 -19.40 2.31
C ALA A 171 11.15 -18.58 1.51
N VAL A 172 12.47 -18.76 1.78
CA VAL A 172 13.53 -18.07 1.03
C VAL A 172 14.04 -18.88 -0.16
N SER A 173 13.72 -20.17 -0.20
CA SER A 173 14.14 -21.10 -1.23
C SER A 173 13.05 -22.11 -1.57
N SER A 174 13.12 -22.69 -2.77
CA SER A 174 12.17 -23.73 -3.18
C SER A 174 12.28 -24.95 -2.25
N GLY A 175 11.14 -25.40 -1.73
CA GLY A 175 11.04 -26.55 -0.82
C GLY A 175 11.28 -26.24 0.65
N GLU A 176 11.52 -24.98 1.01
CA GLU A 176 11.51 -24.55 2.41
C GLU A 176 10.08 -24.41 2.92
N GLY A 177 9.87 -24.87 4.17
CA GLY A 177 8.57 -24.83 4.83
C GLY A 177 8.12 -23.42 5.21
N VAL A 178 6.81 -23.15 5.14
CA VAL A 178 6.21 -21.90 5.66
C VAL A 178 5.29 -22.14 6.86
N VAL A 179 5.47 -21.31 7.90
CA VAL A 179 4.60 -21.25 9.07
C VAL A 179 3.45 -20.28 8.76
N VAL A 180 2.35 -20.85 8.26
CA VAL A 180 1.17 -20.11 7.78
C VAL A 180 0.58 -19.15 8.82
N SER A 181 0.70 -19.45 10.12
CA SER A 181 0.21 -18.57 11.19
C SER A 181 1.01 -17.27 11.35
N GLN A 182 2.29 -17.26 10.95
CA GLN A 182 3.16 -16.08 11.09
C GLN A 182 3.28 -15.29 9.79
N ALA A 183 3.02 -15.89 8.63
CA ALA A 183 3.11 -15.19 7.35
C ALA A 183 2.29 -13.87 7.29
N PRO A 184 1.05 -13.77 7.80
CA PRO A 184 0.25 -12.54 7.74
C PRO A 184 0.91 -11.32 8.42
N VAL A 185 1.82 -11.56 9.37
CA VAL A 185 2.62 -10.51 10.03
C VAL A 185 3.38 -9.69 9.00
N TRP A 186 3.89 -10.32 7.94
CA TRP A 186 4.63 -9.63 6.89
C TRP A 186 3.76 -8.61 6.15
N GLY A 187 2.50 -8.92 5.87
CA GLY A 187 1.56 -7.98 5.27
C GLY A 187 1.26 -6.78 6.18
N LEU A 188 0.97 -7.04 7.46
CA LEU A 188 0.74 -5.99 8.47
C LEU A 188 1.94 -5.06 8.61
N VAL A 189 3.15 -5.60 8.80
CA VAL A 189 4.33 -4.77 9.08
C VAL A 189 4.78 -4.02 7.83
N ARG A 190 4.62 -4.58 6.62
CA ARG A 190 4.83 -3.84 5.37
C ARG A 190 3.90 -2.63 5.25
N ALA A 191 2.63 -2.76 5.67
CA ALA A 191 1.71 -1.64 5.72
C ALA A 191 2.16 -0.58 6.74
N ALA A 192 2.54 -1.01 7.95
CA ALA A 192 3.05 -0.12 8.99
C ALA A 192 4.32 0.64 8.58
N GLU A 193 5.25 -0.02 7.90
CA GLU A 193 6.47 0.57 7.35
C GLU A 193 6.19 1.52 6.18
N ALA A 194 5.26 1.17 5.29
CA ALA A 194 4.82 2.08 4.22
C ALA A 194 4.13 3.34 4.78
N GLU A 195 3.38 3.19 5.89
CA GLU A 195 2.78 4.29 6.63
C GLU A 195 3.79 5.09 7.42
N ASN A 196 4.87 4.50 7.96
CA ASN A 196 5.86 5.18 8.78
C ASN A 196 7.29 4.71 8.45
N PRO A 197 7.88 5.19 7.34
CA PRO A 197 9.16 4.69 6.85
C PRO A 197 10.31 4.81 7.87
N GLY A 198 11.12 3.76 7.97
CA GLY A 198 12.28 3.66 8.84
C GLY A 198 11.98 3.22 10.28
N ARG A 199 10.73 2.90 10.60
CA ARG A 199 10.28 2.59 11.97
C ARG A 199 10.15 1.10 12.24
N PHE A 200 10.01 0.29 11.21
CA PHE A 200 9.74 -1.14 11.34
C PHE A 200 10.73 -1.98 10.54
N VAL A 201 11.06 -3.16 11.07
CA VAL A 201 11.87 -4.17 10.38
C VAL A 201 11.23 -5.53 10.54
N LEU A 202 11.09 -6.25 9.45
CA LEU A 202 10.78 -7.67 9.44
C LEU A 202 12.06 -8.49 9.44
N LEU A 203 12.18 -9.40 10.40
CA LEU A 203 13.27 -10.36 10.50
C LEU A 203 12.71 -11.78 10.53
N ASP A 204 12.94 -12.58 9.49
CA ASP A 204 12.63 -14.01 9.55
C ASP A 204 13.85 -14.85 9.90
N LEU A 205 13.74 -15.70 10.92
CA LEU A 205 14.82 -16.56 11.38
C LEU A 205 14.58 -18.04 11.04
N ALA A 206 15.66 -18.77 10.76
CA ALA A 206 15.61 -20.22 10.79
C ALA A 206 15.36 -20.73 12.21
N ALA A 207 14.84 -21.97 12.31
CA ALA A 207 14.68 -22.63 13.59
C ALA A 207 16.03 -22.73 14.34
N GLY A 208 16.05 -22.30 15.61
CA GLY A 208 17.23 -22.35 16.48
C GLY A 208 18.19 -21.16 16.39
N GLU A 209 18.00 -20.23 15.45
CA GLU A 209 18.76 -18.97 15.41
C GLU A 209 18.33 -18.03 16.55
N ASP A 210 19.29 -17.34 17.15
CA ASP A 210 19.06 -16.38 18.23
C ASP A 210 18.95 -14.95 17.69
N VAL A 211 17.98 -14.20 18.21
CA VAL A 211 17.72 -12.82 17.80
C VAL A 211 18.89 -11.91 18.18
N ALA A 212 19.43 -12.08 19.39
CA ALA A 212 20.50 -11.22 19.90
C ALA A 212 21.77 -11.30 19.04
N GLY A 213 22.08 -12.49 18.51
CA GLY A 213 23.26 -12.72 17.67
C GLY A 213 23.23 -12.05 16.30
N VAL A 214 22.05 -11.64 15.81
CA VAL A 214 21.88 -11.11 14.44
C VAL A 214 21.33 -9.68 14.39
N LEU A 215 20.75 -9.20 15.50
CA LEU A 215 20.01 -7.94 15.55
C LEU A 215 20.84 -6.74 15.08
N THR A 216 22.07 -6.60 15.56
CA THR A 216 22.96 -5.49 15.18
C THR A 216 23.20 -5.45 13.68
N SER A 217 23.49 -6.59 13.06
CA SER A 217 23.68 -6.68 11.61
C SER A 217 22.39 -6.33 10.86
N VAL A 218 21.25 -6.88 11.28
CA VAL A 218 19.94 -6.62 10.66
C VAL A 218 19.61 -5.12 10.70
N VAL A 219 19.78 -4.47 11.85
CA VAL A 219 19.54 -3.01 12.02
C VAL A 219 20.49 -2.19 11.15
N ALA A 220 21.78 -2.55 11.13
CA ALA A 220 22.82 -1.86 10.35
C ALA A 220 22.65 -2.01 8.82
N SER A 221 21.97 -3.07 8.35
CA SER A 221 21.70 -3.26 6.92
C SER A 221 20.86 -2.12 6.30
N GLY A 222 20.04 -1.44 7.12
CA GLY A 222 19.09 -0.43 6.65
C GLY A 222 17.94 -1.00 5.79
N GLU A 223 17.83 -2.33 5.69
CA GLU A 223 16.78 -2.99 4.93
C GLU A 223 15.53 -3.20 5.82
N PRO A 224 14.32 -2.96 5.29
CA PRO A 224 13.08 -3.12 6.06
C PRO A 224 12.65 -4.59 6.20
N GLU A 225 13.22 -5.47 5.39
CA GLU A 225 12.87 -6.90 5.33
C GLU A 225 14.15 -7.73 5.20
N VAL A 226 14.40 -8.62 6.16
CA VAL A 226 15.56 -9.51 6.19
C VAL A 226 15.11 -10.92 6.57
N ALA A 227 15.58 -11.93 5.85
CA ALA A 227 15.55 -13.32 6.29
C ALA A 227 16.98 -13.77 6.60
N TRP A 228 17.21 -14.28 7.81
CA TRP A 228 18.51 -14.79 8.21
C TRP A 228 18.56 -16.30 8.02
N ARG A 229 19.48 -16.77 7.19
CA ARG A 229 19.68 -18.19 6.90
C ARG A 229 21.16 -18.51 6.81
N LYS A 230 21.60 -19.55 7.51
CA LYS A 230 22.97 -20.09 7.42
C LYS A 230 24.06 -19.01 7.59
N GLY A 231 23.82 -18.03 8.46
CA GLY A 231 24.75 -16.92 8.71
C GLY A 231 24.75 -15.80 7.66
N GLU A 232 23.80 -15.81 6.71
CA GLU A 232 23.65 -14.77 5.69
C GLU A 232 22.32 -14.02 5.86
N ALA A 233 22.37 -12.69 5.67
CA ALA A 233 21.17 -11.87 5.52
C ALA A 233 20.72 -11.89 4.07
N LEU A 234 19.47 -12.31 3.86
CA LEU A 234 18.80 -12.33 2.57
C LEU A 234 17.70 -11.27 2.55
N VAL A 235 17.57 -10.53 1.45
CA VAL A 235 16.52 -9.51 1.27
C VAL A 235 15.64 -9.84 0.07
N PRO A 236 14.33 -9.60 0.14
CA PRO A 236 13.42 -9.96 -0.94
C PRO A 236 13.44 -8.90 -2.04
N ARG A 237 13.48 -9.33 -3.30
CA ARG A 237 13.42 -8.47 -4.49
C ARG A 237 12.53 -9.10 -5.55
N PHE A 238 11.72 -8.30 -6.24
CA PHE A 238 11.03 -8.79 -7.43
C PHE A 238 12.01 -9.00 -8.59
N ARG A 239 11.82 -10.11 -9.27
CA ARG A 239 12.44 -10.43 -10.55
C ARG A 239 11.34 -10.80 -11.55
N ARG A 240 11.56 -10.51 -12.84
CA ARG A 240 10.69 -11.00 -13.91
C ARG A 240 10.87 -12.51 -14.05
N ARG A 241 9.76 -13.23 -14.02
CA ARG A 241 9.74 -14.66 -14.28
C ARG A 241 9.75 -14.91 -15.77
N GLU A 242 10.54 -15.89 -16.20
CA GLU A 242 10.54 -16.33 -17.59
C GLU A 242 9.25 -17.10 -17.87
N ALA A 243 8.72 -16.97 -19.10
CA ALA A 243 7.54 -17.72 -19.50
C ALA A 243 7.86 -19.21 -19.46
N ALA A 244 7.08 -19.98 -18.69
CA ALA A 244 7.15 -21.44 -18.74
C ALA A 244 6.63 -21.93 -20.10
N GLU A 245 7.15 -23.07 -20.57
CA GLU A 245 6.51 -23.79 -21.67
C GLU A 245 5.09 -24.17 -21.24
N ALA A 246 4.13 -24.01 -22.16
CA ALA A 246 2.72 -24.27 -21.87
C ALA A 246 2.52 -25.73 -21.44
N GLY A 247 2.23 -25.93 -20.15
CA GLY A 247 1.76 -27.20 -19.63
C GLY A 247 0.32 -27.50 -20.07
N ALA A 248 -0.14 -28.73 -19.85
CA ALA A 248 -1.55 -29.06 -20.06
C ALA A 248 -2.44 -28.19 -19.14
N PRO A 249 -3.61 -27.71 -19.63
CA PRO A 249 -4.51 -26.91 -18.81
C PRO A 249 -4.95 -27.69 -17.56
N PRO A 250 -5.02 -27.07 -16.38
CA PRO A 250 -5.27 -27.80 -15.14
C PRO A 250 -6.72 -28.29 -15.01
N PHE A 251 -7.65 -27.86 -15.87
CA PHE A 251 -9.08 -28.15 -15.74
C PHE A 251 -9.56 -29.41 -16.49
N GLY A 252 -8.64 -30.17 -17.10
CA GLY A 252 -8.95 -31.47 -17.72
C GLY A 252 -9.87 -31.37 -18.95
N ASP A 253 -10.74 -32.37 -19.12
CA ASP A 253 -11.70 -32.49 -20.24
C ASP A 253 -13.07 -31.83 -19.96
N GLY A 254 -13.20 -31.13 -18.83
CA GLY A 254 -14.42 -30.44 -18.42
C GLY A 254 -15.47 -31.32 -17.71
N ALA A 255 -15.15 -32.58 -17.37
CA ALA A 255 -16.10 -33.50 -16.70
C ALA A 255 -16.37 -33.19 -15.22
N GLY A 256 -15.39 -32.59 -14.52
CA GLY A 256 -15.50 -32.24 -13.11
C GLY A 256 -16.15 -30.89 -12.84
N THR A 257 -16.49 -30.64 -11.57
CA THR A 257 -17.05 -29.37 -11.11
C THR A 257 -15.93 -28.44 -10.65
N VAL A 258 -16.03 -27.16 -11.02
CA VAL A 258 -15.15 -26.08 -10.57
C VAL A 258 -15.93 -25.15 -9.62
N LEU A 259 -15.45 -25.03 -8.38
CA LEU A 259 -15.99 -24.12 -7.37
C LEU A 259 -15.35 -22.74 -7.54
N VAL A 260 -16.17 -21.69 -7.68
CA VAL A 260 -15.70 -20.30 -7.70
C VAL A 260 -16.34 -19.55 -6.54
N THR A 261 -15.56 -19.29 -5.49
CA THR A 261 -16.00 -18.45 -4.36
C THR A 261 -15.82 -16.97 -4.70
N GLY A 262 -16.75 -16.13 -4.24
CA GLY A 262 -16.89 -14.79 -4.82
C GLY A 262 -17.36 -14.83 -6.28
N GLY A 263 -17.93 -15.97 -6.73
CA GLY A 263 -18.20 -16.27 -8.14
C GLY A 263 -19.24 -15.39 -8.81
N THR A 264 -20.08 -14.70 -8.03
CA THR A 264 -21.03 -13.69 -8.55
C THR A 264 -20.48 -12.25 -8.45
N GLY A 265 -19.26 -12.06 -7.97
CA GLY A 265 -18.60 -10.75 -7.84
C GLY A 265 -17.73 -10.42 -9.05
N GLY A 266 -17.23 -9.18 -9.13
CA GLY A 266 -16.54 -8.65 -10.32
C GLY A 266 -15.47 -9.58 -10.92
N LEU A 267 -14.41 -9.92 -10.18
CA LEU A 267 -13.35 -10.80 -10.69
C LEU A 267 -13.81 -12.26 -10.82
N GLY A 268 -14.61 -12.77 -9.89
CA GLY A 268 -15.12 -14.15 -9.95
C GLY A 268 -15.98 -14.40 -11.19
N ALA A 269 -16.82 -13.44 -11.57
CA ALA A 269 -17.65 -13.51 -12.77
C ALA A 269 -16.84 -13.41 -14.07
N VAL A 270 -15.82 -12.56 -14.10
CA VAL A 270 -14.88 -12.46 -15.24
C VAL A 270 -14.15 -13.78 -15.45
N VAL A 271 -13.63 -14.37 -14.36
CA VAL A 271 -12.90 -15.64 -14.42
C VAL A 271 -13.85 -16.79 -14.76
N ALA A 272 -15.07 -16.81 -14.23
CA ALA A 272 -16.06 -17.84 -14.58
C ALA A 272 -16.34 -17.90 -16.09
N ARG A 273 -16.45 -16.76 -16.78
CA ARG A 273 -16.58 -16.71 -18.25
C ARG A 273 -15.35 -17.29 -18.93
N HIS A 274 -14.18 -16.82 -18.54
CA HIS A 274 -12.90 -17.29 -19.08
C HIS A 274 -12.70 -18.80 -18.95
N LEU A 275 -13.13 -19.39 -17.83
CA LEU A 275 -13.05 -20.84 -17.63
C LEU A 275 -13.91 -21.64 -18.62
N VAL A 276 -15.09 -21.15 -18.97
CA VAL A 276 -16.00 -21.82 -19.90
C VAL A 276 -15.52 -21.66 -21.34
N GLU A 277 -15.09 -20.45 -21.70
CA GLU A 277 -14.67 -20.07 -23.05
C GLU A 277 -13.32 -20.67 -23.42
N GLU A 278 -12.30 -20.46 -22.59
CA GLU A 278 -10.89 -20.79 -22.92
C GLU A 278 -10.44 -22.13 -22.33
N HIS A 279 -10.94 -22.49 -21.13
CA HIS A 279 -10.54 -23.73 -20.44
C HIS A 279 -11.53 -24.88 -20.58
N GLY A 280 -12.63 -24.69 -21.32
CA GLY A 280 -13.59 -25.76 -21.60
C GLY A 280 -14.35 -26.29 -20.38
N VAL A 281 -14.39 -25.55 -19.26
CA VAL A 281 -15.13 -25.95 -18.06
C VAL A 281 -16.63 -26.01 -18.37
N ARG A 282 -17.29 -27.09 -17.91
CA ARG A 282 -18.74 -27.32 -18.16
C ARG A 282 -19.59 -27.39 -16.90
N HIS A 283 -18.99 -27.47 -15.71
CA HIS A 283 -19.74 -27.50 -14.45
C HIS A 283 -19.17 -26.45 -13.49
N LEU A 284 -19.96 -25.41 -13.24
CA LEU A 284 -19.60 -24.33 -12.35
C LEU A 284 -20.48 -24.33 -11.11
N LEU A 285 -19.85 -24.26 -9.95
CA LEU A 285 -20.48 -23.96 -8.67
C LEU A 285 -20.06 -22.55 -8.25
N LEU A 286 -20.91 -21.56 -8.49
CA LEU A 286 -20.66 -20.16 -8.15
C LEU A 286 -21.20 -19.85 -6.77
N VAL A 287 -20.32 -19.39 -5.88
CA VAL A 287 -20.65 -19.19 -4.47
C VAL A 287 -20.40 -17.76 -4.06
N SER A 288 -21.39 -17.18 -3.38
CA SER A 288 -21.26 -15.92 -2.64
C SER A 288 -22.26 -15.91 -1.49
N ARG A 289 -22.10 -15.00 -0.52
CA ARG A 289 -23.06 -14.86 0.61
C ARG A 289 -24.48 -14.56 0.12
N ARG A 290 -24.61 -13.75 -0.93
CA ARG A 290 -25.90 -13.38 -1.53
C ARG A 290 -26.44 -14.47 -2.46
N GLY A 291 -25.58 -15.34 -3.00
CA GLY A 291 -25.96 -16.45 -3.87
C GLY A 291 -26.81 -15.98 -5.06
N PRO A 292 -27.94 -16.65 -5.36
CA PRO A 292 -28.86 -16.25 -6.44
C PRO A 292 -29.44 -14.84 -6.30
N ALA A 293 -29.44 -14.26 -5.10
CA ALA A 293 -29.91 -12.89 -4.86
C ALA A 293 -28.82 -11.82 -5.07
N ALA A 294 -27.61 -12.20 -5.51
CA ALA A 294 -26.60 -11.23 -5.90
C ALA A 294 -27.02 -10.51 -7.19
N GLU A 295 -26.74 -9.20 -7.25
CA GLU A 295 -26.99 -8.38 -8.43
C GLU A 295 -26.28 -8.97 -9.66
N GLY A 296 -27.03 -9.18 -10.74
CA GLY A 296 -26.52 -9.74 -12.00
C GLY A 296 -26.19 -11.23 -11.98
N ALA A 297 -26.52 -11.97 -10.92
CA ALA A 297 -26.22 -13.41 -10.83
C ALA A 297 -27.05 -14.27 -11.79
N ASP A 298 -28.29 -13.88 -12.04
CA ASP A 298 -29.18 -14.50 -13.03
C ASP A 298 -28.64 -14.28 -14.46
N VAL A 299 -28.27 -13.04 -14.79
CA VAL A 299 -27.66 -12.69 -16.07
C VAL A 299 -26.37 -13.47 -16.30
N LEU A 300 -25.46 -13.49 -15.31
CA LEU A 300 -24.21 -14.25 -15.39
C LEU A 300 -24.47 -15.76 -15.59
N ARG A 301 -25.43 -16.33 -14.85
CA ARG A 301 -25.80 -17.74 -14.98
C ARG A 301 -26.28 -18.04 -16.40
N ASP A 302 -27.18 -17.23 -16.92
CA ASP A 302 -27.80 -17.45 -18.22
C ASP A 302 -26.76 -17.31 -19.34
N GLU A 303 -25.87 -16.31 -19.28
CA GLU A 303 -24.72 -16.17 -20.18
C GLU A 303 -23.83 -17.43 -20.20
N LEU A 304 -23.45 -17.94 -19.03
CA LEU A 304 -22.60 -19.12 -18.92
C LEU A 304 -23.31 -20.40 -19.42
N VAL A 305 -24.64 -20.48 -19.26
CA VAL A 305 -25.46 -21.57 -19.80
C VAL A 305 -25.52 -21.50 -21.33
N GLU A 306 -25.65 -20.30 -21.90
CA GLU A 306 -25.58 -20.10 -23.36
C GLU A 306 -24.21 -20.48 -23.92
N LEU A 307 -23.14 -20.27 -23.16
CA LEU A 307 -21.78 -20.73 -23.46
C LEU A 307 -21.58 -22.25 -23.28
N GLY A 308 -22.61 -22.98 -22.86
CA GLY A 308 -22.63 -24.44 -22.78
C GLY A 308 -22.24 -25.02 -21.42
N ALA A 309 -22.16 -24.22 -20.36
CA ALA A 309 -21.93 -24.71 -19.01
C ALA A 309 -23.22 -25.02 -18.26
N SER A 310 -23.15 -25.94 -17.31
CA SER A 310 -24.15 -26.13 -16.25
C SER A 310 -23.69 -25.35 -15.02
N VAL A 311 -24.52 -24.41 -14.58
CA VAL A 311 -24.16 -23.46 -13.52
C VAL A 311 -25.10 -23.59 -12.33
N THR A 312 -24.54 -23.83 -11.16
CA THR A 312 -25.23 -23.77 -9.88
C THR A 312 -24.76 -22.53 -9.13
N VAL A 313 -25.70 -21.67 -8.71
CA VAL A 313 -25.40 -20.50 -7.88
C VAL A 313 -25.92 -20.74 -6.47
N THR A 314 -25.04 -20.67 -5.47
CA THR A 314 -25.38 -21.01 -4.08
C THR A 314 -25.01 -19.89 -3.12
N GLY A 315 -25.96 -19.57 -2.23
CA GLY A 315 -25.73 -18.70 -1.08
C GLY A 315 -24.93 -19.45 -0.01
N CYS A 316 -23.67 -19.08 0.23
CA CYS A 316 -22.84 -19.69 1.26
C CYS A 316 -21.80 -18.67 1.75
N ASP A 317 -21.65 -18.57 3.07
CA ASP A 317 -20.49 -17.91 3.68
C ASP A 317 -19.36 -18.94 3.79
N VAL A 318 -18.31 -18.75 3.00
CA VAL A 318 -17.16 -19.65 2.97
C VAL A 318 -16.26 -19.50 4.20
N ALA A 319 -16.44 -18.44 4.99
CA ALA A 319 -15.79 -18.29 6.28
C ALA A 319 -16.49 -19.12 7.38
N ASP A 320 -17.66 -19.70 7.14
CA ASP A 320 -18.31 -20.64 8.06
C ASP A 320 -18.05 -22.09 7.63
N ARG A 321 -17.24 -22.81 8.43
CA ARG A 321 -16.85 -24.19 8.13
C ARG A 321 -18.06 -25.10 7.89
N ALA A 322 -19.08 -25.03 8.73
CA ALA A 322 -20.24 -25.91 8.63
C ALA A 322 -21.06 -25.64 7.36
N SER A 323 -21.10 -24.39 6.90
CA SER A 323 -21.69 -24.03 5.60
C SER A 323 -20.88 -24.59 4.44
N VAL A 324 -19.55 -24.55 4.49
CA VAL A 324 -18.68 -25.14 3.46
C VAL A 324 -18.83 -26.67 3.40
N GLU A 325 -18.93 -27.35 4.54
CA GLU A 325 -19.19 -28.81 4.58
C GLU A 325 -20.49 -29.16 3.86
N LYS A 326 -21.58 -28.42 4.13
CA LYS A 326 -22.88 -28.61 3.46
C LYS A 326 -22.81 -28.31 1.97
N LEU A 327 -22.09 -27.26 1.58
CA LEU A 327 -21.86 -26.90 0.19
C LEU A 327 -21.14 -28.02 -0.56
N LEU A 328 -20.05 -28.53 0.00
CA LEU A 328 -19.25 -29.60 -0.62
C LEU A 328 -20.04 -30.91 -0.71
N ALA A 329 -20.86 -31.24 0.31
CA ALA A 329 -21.74 -32.40 0.28
C ALA A 329 -22.84 -32.31 -0.80
N SER A 330 -23.12 -31.12 -1.34
CA SER A 330 -24.08 -30.94 -2.44
C SER A 330 -23.50 -31.26 -3.83
N VAL A 331 -22.19 -31.43 -3.94
CA VAL A 331 -21.53 -31.75 -5.21
C VAL A 331 -21.84 -33.20 -5.62
N PRO A 332 -22.37 -33.44 -6.84
CA PRO A 332 -22.72 -34.78 -7.28
C PRO A 332 -21.49 -35.70 -7.40
N PRO A 333 -21.55 -36.96 -6.92
CA PRO A 333 -20.45 -37.92 -7.06
C PRO A 333 -20.08 -38.22 -8.52
N GLU A 334 -21.02 -38.12 -9.46
CA GLU A 334 -20.79 -38.34 -10.88
C GLU A 334 -20.01 -37.18 -11.54
N ARG A 335 -19.94 -36.02 -10.88
CA ARG A 335 -19.24 -34.80 -11.33
C ARG A 335 -18.45 -34.22 -10.16
N PRO A 336 -17.43 -34.94 -9.67
CA PRO A 336 -16.73 -34.57 -8.45
C PRO A 336 -16.10 -33.18 -8.56
N LEU A 337 -15.85 -32.55 -7.41
CA LEU A 337 -15.09 -31.32 -7.36
C LEU A 337 -13.65 -31.59 -7.82
N THR A 338 -13.19 -30.82 -8.81
CA THR A 338 -11.86 -30.98 -9.43
C THR A 338 -11.03 -29.72 -9.35
N ALA A 339 -11.64 -28.55 -9.15
CA ALA A 339 -10.88 -27.33 -8.91
C ALA A 339 -11.61 -26.36 -7.99
N VAL A 340 -10.81 -25.57 -7.27
CA VAL A 340 -11.27 -24.46 -6.43
C VAL A 340 -10.63 -23.18 -6.91
N ILE A 341 -11.42 -22.14 -7.11
CA ILE A 341 -10.97 -20.77 -7.37
C ILE A 341 -11.52 -19.87 -6.27
N HIS A 342 -10.62 -19.35 -5.46
CA HIS A 342 -10.93 -18.50 -4.34
C HIS A 342 -10.76 -17.03 -4.70
N ALA A 343 -11.86 -16.41 -5.18
CA ALA A 343 -11.94 -14.99 -5.51
C ALA A 343 -12.80 -14.18 -4.53
N ALA A 344 -13.17 -14.77 -3.39
CA ALA A 344 -13.86 -14.05 -2.34
C ALA A 344 -12.91 -13.07 -1.64
N GLY A 345 -13.42 -11.89 -1.32
CA GLY A 345 -12.65 -10.86 -0.63
C GLY A 345 -13.41 -9.55 -0.56
N VAL A 346 -13.08 -8.76 0.45
CA VAL A 346 -13.53 -7.39 0.61
C VAL A 346 -12.31 -6.54 1.01
N GLY A 347 -12.38 -5.25 0.73
CA GLY A 347 -11.42 -4.28 1.24
C GLY A 347 -12.11 -3.37 2.24
N ASP A 348 -11.41 -3.04 3.31
CA ASP A 348 -11.81 -2.04 4.29
C ASP A 348 -10.53 -1.38 4.81
N SER A 349 -10.10 -0.35 4.09
CA SER A 349 -8.81 0.30 4.33
C SER A 349 -8.83 1.12 5.62
N GLY A 350 -7.70 1.18 6.31
CA GLY A 350 -7.48 2.03 7.46
C GLY A 350 -6.02 2.04 7.88
N LEU A 351 -5.58 3.14 8.49
CA LEU A 351 -4.23 3.28 9.00
C LEU A 351 -4.02 2.33 10.18
N VAL A 352 -2.80 1.81 10.33
CA VAL A 352 -2.48 0.81 11.37
C VAL A 352 -2.78 1.32 12.79
N GLY A 353 -2.63 2.63 13.00
CA GLY A 353 -2.92 3.31 14.27
C GLY A 353 -4.41 3.34 14.65
N SER A 354 -5.33 3.27 13.69
CA SER A 354 -6.78 3.45 13.91
C SER A 354 -7.65 2.28 13.46
N LEU A 355 -7.08 1.27 12.81
CA LEU A 355 -7.81 0.12 12.25
C LEU A 355 -8.61 -0.66 13.32
N THR A 356 -9.93 -0.73 13.22
CA THR A 356 -10.75 -1.37 14.27
C THR A 356 -10.75 -2.90 14.16
N ALA A 357 -11.11 -3.59 15.24
CA ALA A 357 -11.22 -5.05 15.24
C ALA A 357 -12.24 -5.55 14.19
N GLU A 358 -13.33 -4.80 13.97
CA GLU A 358 -14.35 -5.12 12.97
C GLU A 358 -13.79 -4.99 11.55
N GLN A 359 -13.00 -3.94 11.26
CA GLN A 359 -12.34 -3.77 9.95
C GLN A 359 -11.30 -4.87 9.70
N TRP A 360 -10.60 -5.31 10.75
CA TRP A 360 -9.69 -6.45 10.69
C TRP A 360 -10.45 -7.74 10.34
N ASP A 361 -11.41 -8.12 11.17
CA ASP A 361 -12.16 -9.37 11.03
C ASP A 361 -12.96 -9.43 9.72
N GLY A 362 -13.55 -8.30 9.32
CA GLY A 362 -14.32 -8.19 8.09
C GLY A 362 -13.51 -8.52 6.83
N VAL A 363 -12.21 -8.21 6.83
CA VAL A 363 -11.29 -8.43 5.70
C VAL A 363 -10.62 -9.80 5.76
N LEU A 364 -10.21 -10.26 6.95
CA LEU A 364 -9.56 -11.56 7.11
C LEU A 364 -10.52 -12.72 6.80
N ARG A 365 -11.74 -12.70 7.33
CA ARG A 365 -12.71 -13.80 7.23
C ARG A 365 -12.94 -14.33 5.82
N PRO A 366 -13.32 -13.51 4.83
CA PRO A 366 -13.61 -14.00 3.48
C PRO A 366 -12.36 -14.44 2.70
N LYS A 367 -11.16 -14.27 3.25
CA LYS A 367 -9.87 -14.64 2.65
C LYS A 367 -9.16 -15.73 3.45
N ALA A 368 -8.60 -15.39 4.60
CA ALA A 368 -7.77 -16.30 5.39
C ALA A 368 -8.58 -17.49 5.93
N ASP A 369 -9.65 -17.21 6.69
CA ASP A 369 -10.48 -18.27 7.28
C ASP A 369 -11.12 -19.14 6.20
N ALA A 370 -11.69 -18.48 5.18
CA ALA A 370 -12.32 -19.16 4.05
C ALA A 370 -11.34 -20.09 3.29
N ALA A 371 -10.13 -19.61 2.99
CA ALA A 371 -9.14 -20.41 2.30
C ALA A 371 -8.62 -21.57 3.17
N TRP A 372 -8.51 -21.37 4.49
CA TRP A 372 -8.16 -22.44 5.42
C TRP A 372 -9.23 -23.54 5.46
N HIS A 373 -10.51 -23.17 5.58
CA HIS A 373 -11.61 -24.13 5.54
C HIS A 373 -11.66 -24.90 4.22
N LEU A 374 -11.49 -24.20 3.10
CA LEU A 374 -11.40 -24.84 1.78
C LEU A 374 -10.22 -25.80 1.72
N HIS A 375 -9.05 -25.42 2.25
CA HIS A 375 -7.87 -26.29 2.27
C HIS A 375 -8.15 -27.59 3.04
N GLU A 376 -8.66 -27.50 4.26
CA GLU A 376 -8.90 -28.69 5.08
C GLU A 376 -10.00 -29.59 4.51
N LEU A 377 -11.12 -29.00 4.09
CA LEU A 377 -12.29 -29.77 3.64
C LEU A 377 -12.13 -30.34 2.23
N THR A 378 -11.14 -29.89 1.47
CA THR A 378 -10.82 -30.41 0.13
C THR A 378 -9.49 -31.15 0.07
N ARG A 379 -8.81 -31.37 1.21
CA ARG A 379 -7.48 -31.99 1.27
C ARG A 379 -7.42 -33.35 0.56
N ASP A 380 -8.42 -34.19 0.79
CA ASP A 380 -8.47 -35.56 0.24
C ASP A 380 -9.25 -35.66 -1.08
N MET A 381 -9.66 -34.52 -1.65
CA MET A 381 -10.37 -34.48 -2.93
C MET A 381 -9.37 -34.50 -4.10
N PRO A 382 -9.75 -35.07 -5.27
CA PRO A 382 -8.86 -35.18 -6.43
C PRO A 382 -8.79 -33.84 -7.19
N LEU A 383 -8.39 -32.77 -6.50
CA LEU A 383 -8.24 -31.46 -7.11
C LEU A 383 -7.05 -31.46 -8.06
N SER A 384 -7.23 -30.87 -9.24
CA SER A 384 -6.16 -30.54 -10.18
C SER A 384 -5.72 -29.07 -10.07
N ALA A 385 -6.56 -28.21 -9.50
CA ALA A 385 -6.24 -26.81 -9.24
C ALA A 385 -6.85 -26.29 -7.93
N PHE A 386 -6.08 -25.47 -7.21
CA PHE A 386 -6.52 -24.70 -6.04
C PHE A 386 -5.96 -23.28 -6.16
N VAL A 387 -6.73 -22.38 -6.75
CA VAL A 387 -6.25 -21.06 -7.15
C VAL A 387 -6.73 -20.01 -6.16
N LEU A 388 -5.81 -19.21 -5.62
CA LEU A 388 -6.09 -18.17 -4.64
C LEU A 388 -5.86 -16.79 -5.27
N PHE A 389 -6.88 -15.93 -5.23
CA PHE A 389 -6.76 -14.55 -5.70
C PHE A 389 -6.19 -13.70 -4.57
N SER A 390 -4.87 -13.57 -4.57
CA SER A 390 -4.11 -12.67 -3.71
C SER A 390 -3.99 -11.29 -4.36
N SER A 391 -3.21 -10.39 -3.75
CA SER A 391 -3.00 -9.04 -4.24
C SER A 391 -1.57 -8.60 -4.03
N ILE A 392 -1.02 -7.86 -5.00
CA ILE A 392 0.28 -7.21 -4.83
C ILE A 392 0.28 -6.21 -3.66
N GLY A 393 -0.90 -5.75 -3.22
CA GLY A 393 -1.08 -4.94 -2.00
C GLY A 393 -0.58 -5.61 -0.71
N GLY A 394 -0.39 -6.94 -0.70
CA GLY A 394 0.27 -7.65 0.40
C GLY A 394 1.81 -7.51 0.41
N SER A 395 2.37 -6.92 -0.64
CA SER A 395 3.81 -6.82 -0.88
C SER A 395 4.27 -5.37 -1.09
N VAL A 396 3.60 -4.62 -1.96
CA VAL A 396 3.93 -3.22 -2.29
C VAL A 396 2.68 -2.34 -2.14
N ALA A 397 2.90 -1.05 -1.89
CA ALA A 397 1.81 -0.08 -1.74
C ALA A 397 0.77 -0.45 -0.67
N ALA A 398 1.22 -1.07 0.43
CA ALA A 398 0.37 -1.58 1.51
C ALA A 398 -0.11 -0.50 2.50
N ALA A 399 0.25 0.78 2.30
CA ALA A 399 -0.14 1.85 3.23
C ALA A 399 -1.67 1.95 3.35
N GLY A 400 -2.18 1.98 4.58
CA GLY A 400 -3.62 1.97 4.87
C GLY A 400 -4.32 0.65 4.57
N GLN A 401 -3.57 -0.44 4.33
CA GLN A 401 -4.11 -1.73 3.91
C GLN A 401 -3.60 -2.89 4.79
N ALA A 402 -3.29 -2.66 6.07
CA ALA A 402 -2.69 -3.67 6.93
C ALA A 402 -3.48 -5.00 7.02
N ASN A 403 -4.79 -4.91 7.23
CA ASN A 403 -5.71 -6.08 7.24
C ASN A 403 -5.75 -6.80 5.90
N TYR A 404 -5.87 -6.06 4.80
CA TYR A 404 -5.92 -6.61 3.45
C TYR A 404 -4.59 -7.24 3.05
N ALA A 405 -3.46 -6.61 3.39
CA ALA A 405 -2.14 -7.12 3.16
C ALA A 405 -1.92 -8.43 3.92
N ALA A 406 -2.24 -8.45 5.23
CA ALA A 406 -2.15 -9.66 6.05
C ALA A 406 -2.99 -10.81 5.49
N ALA A 407 -4.24 -10.53 5.09
CA ALA A 407 -5.14 -11.52 4.52
C ALA A 407 -4.64 -12.10 3.18
N ASN A 408 -4.01 -11.30 2.32
CA ASN A 408 -3.47 -11.78 1.05
C ASN A 408 -2.15 -12.54 1.23
N VAL A 409 -1.28 -12.11 2.15
CA VAL A 409 -0.05 -12.84 2.47
C VAL A 409 -0.35 -14.21 3.10
N PHE A 410 -1.46 -14.34 3.84
CA PHE A 410 -1.96 -15.66 4.27
C PHE A 410 -2.22 -16.59 3.08
N LEU A 411 -2.86 -16.10 2.02
CA LEU A 411 -3.16 -16.89 0.82
C LEU A 411 -1.87 -17.34 0.12
N ASP A 412 -0.88 -16.45 0.06
CA ASP A 412 0.43 -16.74 -0.52
C ASP A 412 1.15 -17.86 0.23
N ALA A 413 1.13 -17.80 1.56
CA ALA A 413 1.70 -18.84 2.43
C ALA A 413 0.90 -20.15 2.38
N LEU A 414 -0.43 -20.10 2.31
CA LEU A 414 -1.26 -21.30 2.18
C LEU A 414 -0.95 -22.07 0.89
N ALA A 415 -0.67 -21.36 -0.21
CA ALA A 415 -0.29 -22.04 -1.46
C ALA A 415 1.06 -22.75 -1.33
N GLN A 416 2.04 -22.15 -0.65
CA GLN A 416 3.33 -22.79 -0.35
C GLN A 416 3.16 -24.00 0.55
N HIS A 417 2.39 -23.86 1.63
CA HIS A 417 2.06 -24.94 2.55
C HIS A 417 1.39 -26.13 1.84
N ARG A 418 0.44 -25.88 0.93
CA ARG A 418 -0.17 -26.95 0.12
C ARG A 418 0.85 -27.66 -0.77
N HIS A 419 1.78 -26.93 -1.39
CA HIS A 419 2.84 -27.52 -2.21
C HIS A 419 3.79 -28.41 -1.39
N GLU A 420 4.10 -28.04 -0.15
CA GLU A 420 4.89 -28.88 0.77
C GLU A 420 4.19 -30.20 1.09
N GLU A 421 2.86 -30.18 1.18
CA GLU A 421 2.02 -31.39 1.32
C GLU A 421 1.83 -32.17 0.00
N GLY A 422 2.40 -31.70 -1.11
CA GLY A 422 2.22 -32.30 -2.44
C GLY A 422 0.85 -32.04 -3.07
N LEU A 423 0.09 -31.08 -2.54
CA LEU A 423 -1.23 -30.69 -3.03
C LEU A 423 -1.11 -29.54 -4.04
N PRO A 424 -1.96 -29.47 -5.07
CA PRO A 424 -1.94 -28.35 -6.00
C PRO A 424 -2.36 -27.07 -5.30
N ALA A 425 -1.65 -25.98 -5.59
CA ALA A 425 -2.06 -24.62 -5.26
C ALA A 425 -1.39 -23.57 -6.13
N THR A 426 -2.08 -22.46 -6.39
CA THR A 426 -1.48 -21.29 -7.04
C THR A 426 -2.09 -20.03 -6.45
N SER A 427 -1.32 -19.29 -5.65
CA SER A 427 -1.68 -17.94 -5.24
C SER A 427 -1.18 -16.94 -6.28
N VAL A 428 -2.08 -16.10 -6.78
CA VAL A 428 -1.77 -15.06 -7.76
C VAL A 428 -1.97 -13.71 -7.12
N ALA A 429 -0.87 -13.04 -6.78
CA ALA A 429 -0.88 -11.68 -6.26
C ALA A 429 -1.07 -10.69 -7.41
N PHE A 430 -2.32 -10.38 -7.73
CA PHE A 430 -2.65 -9.48 -8.82
C PHE A 430 -2.37 -8.01 -8.48
N GLY A 431 -1.89 -7.26 -9.46
CA GLY A 431 -2.06 -5.82 -9.51
C GLY A 431 -3.54 -5.46 -9.70
N LEU A 432 -3.88 -4.18 -9.57
CA LEU A 432 -5.28 -3.73 -9.64
C LEU A 432 -5.85 -3.88 -11.06
N TRP A 433 -7.09 -4.37 -11.21
CA TRP A 433 -7.74 -4.54 -12.53
C TRP A 433 -8.64 -3.36 -12.85
N SER A 434 -8.34 -2.59 -13.89
CA SER A 434 -9.24 -1.55 -14.38
C SER A 434 -10.51 -2.18 -14.96
N GLY A 435 -11.68 -1.77 -14.47
CA GLY A 435 -12.97 -2.22 -14.99
C GLY A 435 -13.49 -3.54 -14.41
N ALA A 436 -12.83 -4.12 -13.40
CA ALA A 436 -13.33 -5.29 -12.67
C ALA A 436 -12.92 -5.29 -11.20
N GLY A 437 -13.74 -5.92 -10.35
CA GLY A 437 -13.48 -6.01 -8.91
C GLY A 437 -13.32 -4.64 -8.26
N ALA A 438 -12.34 -4.51 -7.35
CA ALA A 438 -12.05 -3.25 -6.67
C ALA A 438 -11.66 -2.10 -7.63
N GLY A 439 -11.14 -2.42 -8.82
CA GLY A 439 -10.74 -1.41 -9.80
C GLY A 439 -11.87 -0.94 -10.72
N GLN A 440 -13.10 -1.40 -10.52
CA GLN A 440 -14.28 -0.91 -11.26
C GLN A 440 -14.62 0.55 -10.92
N ALA A 441 -14.32 0.99 -9.69
CA ALA A 441 -14.62 2.34 -9.21
C ALA A 441 -13.53 3.38 -9.52
N LEU A 442 -12.43 2.99 -10.17
CA LEU A 442 -11.30 3.89 -10.41
C LEU A 442 -11.66 4.96 -11.45
N GLY A 443 -11.43 6.22 -11.08
CA GLY A 443 -11.46 7.34 -12.02
C GLY A 443 -10.13 7.51 -12.75
N GLU A 444 -10.09 8.43 -13.72
CA GLU A 444 -8.86 8.79 -14.44
C GLU A 444 -7.75 9.32 -13.52
N VAL A 445 -8.15 9.98 -12.43
CA VAL A 445 -7.27 10.50 -11.38
C VAL A 445 -6.52 9.37 -10.68
N ASP A 446 -7.24 8.32 -10.25
CA ASP A 446 -6.65 7.15 -9.58
C ASP A 446 -5.68 6.41 -10.50
N ILE A 447 -6.10 6.19 -11.75
CA ILE A 447 -5.27 5.52 -12.76
C ILE A 447 -3.98 6.31 -13.00
N SER A 448 -4.08 7.64 -13.08
CA SER A 448 -2.93 8.52 -13.28
C SER A 448 -1.99 8.51 -12.06
N ARG A 449 -2.53 8.47 -10.84
CA ARG A 449 -1.76 8.31 -9.60
C ARG A 449 -1.00 6.98 -9.59
N LEU A 450 -1.66 5.87 -9.85
CA LEU A 450 -1.05 4.53 -9.90
C LEU A 450 0.06 4.42 -10.95
N ARG A 451 -0.15 5.01 -12.14
CA ARG A 451 0.88 5.14 -13.19
C ARG A 451 2.12 5.88 -12.69
N ARG A 452 1.95 7.04 -12.06
CA ARG A 452 3.06 7.82 -11.48
C ARG A 452 3.79 7.06 -10.37
N GLN A 453 3.07 6.22 -9.62
CA GLN A 453 3.67 5.37 -8.59
C GLN A 453 4.45 4.17 -9.16
N GLY A 454 4.36 3.91 -10.48
CA GLY A 454 5.05 2.83 -11.17
C GLY A 454 4.27 1.51 -11.23
N LEU A 455 3.00 1.52 -10.84
CA LEU A 455 2.13 0.34 -10.74
C LEU A 455 0.81 0.58 -11.50
N PRO A 456 0.84 0.75 -12.83
CA PRO A 456 -0.38 0.95 -13.60
C PRO A 456 -1.35 -0.25 -13.47
N PRO A 457 -2.67 -0.01 -13.48
CA PRO A 457 -3.64 -1.09 -13.42
C PRO A 457 -3.59 -1.98 -14.67
N LEU A 458 -3.98 -3.24 -14.49
CA LEU A 458 -4.18 -4.23 -15.53
C LEU A 458 -5.54 -4.03 -16.19
N SER A 459 -5.61 -4.10 -17.51
CA SER A 459 -6.87 -4.37 -18.19
C SER A 459 -7.37 -5.78 -17.85
N VAL A 460 -8.68 -6.03 -18.02
CA VAL A 460 -9.27 -7.36 -17.83
C VAL A 460 -8.56 -8.41 -18.69
N ALA A 461 -8.26 -8.10 -19.96
CA ALA A 461 -7.57 -9.02 -20.86
C ALA A 461 -6.10 -9.29 -20.44
N GLU A 462 -5.39 -8.30 -19.88
CA GLU A 462 -4.06 -8.53 -19.30
C GLU A 462 -4.14 -9.39 -18.04
N GLY A 463 -5.14 -9.14 -17.19
CA GLY A 463 -5.38 -9.93 -15.98
C GLY A 463 -5.67 -11.40 -16.29
N LEU A 464 -6.52 -11.69 -17.29
CA LEU A 464 -6.83 -13.06 -17.72
C LEU A 464 -5.61 -13.77 -18.34
N ARG A 465 -4.83 -13.09 -19.18
CA ARG A 465 -3.57 -13.65 -19.69
C ARG A 465 -2.58 -13.96 -18.58
N ALA A 466 -2.51 -13.11 -17.55
CA ALA A 466 -1.65 -13.34 -16.41
C ALA A 466 -2.17 -14.49 -15.51
N PHE A 467 -3.49 -14.65 -15.40
CA PHE A 467 -4.12 -15.82 -14.77
C PHE A 467 -3.71 -17.11 -15.48
N ASP A 468 -3.82 -17.18 -16.81
CA ASP A 468 -3.42 -18.37 -17.58
C ASP A 468 -1.92 -18.67 -17.44
N ALA A 469 -1.08 -17.63 -17.54
CA ALA A 469 0.35 -17.77 -17.34
C ALA A 469 0.68 -18.28 -15.93
N ALA A 470 -0.04 -17.82 -14.91
CA ALA A 470 0.17 -18.25 -13.53
C ALA A 470 -0.13 -19.74 -13.36
N LEU A 471 -1.24 -20.22 -13.92
CA LEU A 471 -1.63 -21.63 -13.90
C LEU A 471 -0.61 -22.52 -14.62
N ALA A 472 -0.11 -22.07 -15.77
CA ALA A 472 0.92 -22.80 -16.53
C ALA A 472 2.29 -22.83 -15.83
N SER A 473 2.53 -21.97 -14.85
CA SER A 473 3.86 -21.76 -14.27
C SER A 473 4.30 -22.80 -13.25
N GLY A 474 3.36 -23.60 -12.73
CA GLY A 474 3.60 -24.60 -11.69
C GLY A 474 4.12 -24.07 -10.35
N ALA A 475 4.15 -22.76 -10.12
CA ALA A 475 4.59 -22.19 -8.84
C ALA A 475 3.45 -22.09 -7.83
N ALA A 476 3.81 -22.23 -6.55
CA ALA A 476 2.89 -21.95 -5.44
C ALA A 476 2.44 -20.49 -5.42
N THR A 477 3.34 -19.55 -5.73
CA THR A 477 3.08 -18.12 -5.61
C THR A 477 3.66 -17.36 -6.79
N VAL A 478 2.87 -16.49 -7.41
CA VAL A 478 3.33 -15.55 -8.45
C VAL A 478 2.66 -14.20 -8.27
N THR A 479 3.36 -13.14 -8.68
CA THR A 479 2.79 -11.78 -8.72
C THR A 479 2.51 -11.40 -10.16
N ALA A 480 1.27 -11.05 -10.46
CA ALA A 480 0.83 -10.63 -11.79
C ALA A 480 0.59 -9.12 -11.79
N SER A 481 1.56 -8.32 -12.20
CA SER A 481 1.43 -6.86 -12.22
C SER A 481 2.26 -6.22 -13.32
N ARG A 482 1.78 -5.08 -13.82
CA ARG A 482 2.63 -4.16 -14.58
C ARG A 482 3.53 -3.38 -13.62
N VAL A 483 4.77 -3.19 -14.04
CA VAL A 483 5.74 -2.34 -13.34
C VAL A 483 6.36 -1.39 -14.36
N ASP A 484 6.01 -0.11 -14.25
CA ASP A 484 6.59 0.93 -15.07
C ASP A 484 7.95 1.34 -14.48
N THR A 485 9.01 0.69 -14.95
CA THR A 485 10.38 0.99 -14.53
C THR A 485 10.84 2.39 -14.92
N ALA A 486 10.23 3.03 -15.92
CA ALA A 486 10.55 4.41 -16.28
C ALA A 486 9.98 5.37 -15.24
N ALA A 487 8.70 5.20 -14.86
CA ALA A 487 8.08 5.96 -13.79
C ALA A 487 8.84 5.79 -12.46
N LEU A 488 9.25 4.56 -12.12
CA LEU A 488 10.05 4.29 -10.91
C LEU A 488 11.40 5.04 -10.89
N ARG A 489 12.08 5.15 -12.04
CA ARG A 489 13.36 5.89 -12.14
C ARG A 489 13.20 7.40 -11.93
N THR A 490 12.03 7.94 -12.24
CA THR A 490 11.72 9.37 -12.13
C THR A 490 11.01 9.75 -10.82
N ARG A 491 10.74 8.76 -9.95
CA ARG A 491 10.05 8.95 -8.67
C ARG A 491 10.92 9.81 -7.73
N ARG A 492 10.33 10.86 -7.16
CA ARG A 492 10.99 11.79 -6.19
C ARG A 492 10.94 11.32 -4.73
N GLY A 493 10.76 10.02 -4.51
CA GLY A 493 10.69 9.41 -3.18
C GLY A 493 11.22 8.00 -3.22
N GLU A 494 11.28 7.35 -2.07
CA GLU A 494 11.85 5.99 -1.99
C GLU A 494 11.10 5.00 -2.88
N ILE A 495 11.89 4.16 -3.55
CA ILE A 495 11.37 3.01 -4.30
C ILE A 495 11.13 1.89 -3.29
N PRO A 496 9.92 1.30 -3.24
CA PRO A 496 9.62 0.15 -2.38
C PRO A 496 10.69 -0.94 -2.51
N ALA A 497 11.13 -1.50 -1.39
CA ALA A 497 12.31 -2.38 -1.32
C ALA A 497 12.27 -3.54 -2.34
N LEU A 498 11.11 -4.21 -2.46
CA LEU A 498 10.86 -5.26 -3.43
C LEU A 498 11.07 -4.82 -4.89
N LEU A 499 10.71 -3.59 -5.25
CA LEU A 499 10.82 -3.09 -6.64
C LEU A 499 12.24 -2.65 -7.00
N ARG A 500 13.15 -2.48 -6.02
CA ARG A 500 14.54 -2.06 -6.25
C ARG A 500 15.29 -3.03 -7.17
N GLY A 501 14.91 -4.31 -7.19
CA GLY A 501 15.51 -5.33 -8.07
C GLY A 501 15.20 -5.15 -9.57
N LEU A 502 14.11 -4.44 -9.90
CA LEU A 502 13.65 -4.22 -11.28
C LEU A 502 14.19 -2.92 -11.90
N VAL A 503 14.76 -2.04 -11.08
CA VAL A 503 15.36 -0.78 -11.52
C VAL A 503 16.88 -0.89 -11.39
N PRO A 504 17.65 -0.79 -12.48
CA PRO A 504 19.10 -0.81 -12.38
C PRO A 504 19.58 0.31 -11.46
N ALA A 505 20.47 -0.02 -10.51
CA ALA A 505 21.14 0.97 -9.67
C ALA A 505 21.92 1.92 -10.58
N SER A 506 21.37 3.09 -10.88
CA SER A 506 22.10 4.11 -11.61
C SER A 506 23.18 4.63 -10.67
N ARG A 507 24.44 4.25 -10.92
CA ARG A 507 25.66 4.76 -10.23
C ARG A 507 25.73 6.28 -10.12
N ARG A 508 24.85 7.01 -10.84
CA ARG A 508 24.74 8.46 -10.82
C ARG A 508 24.15 9.00 -9.51
N LEU A 509 23.25 8.27 -8.85
CA LEU A 509 22.60 8.73 -7.61
C LEU A 509 23.51 8.62 -6.37
N SER A 510 24.49 7.72 -6.38
CA SER A 510 25.44 7.57 -5.26
C SER A 510 26.39 8.76 -5.10
N ARG A 511 26.57 9.61 -6.14
CA ARG A 511 27.36 10.84 -6.04
C ARG A 511 26.55 12.09 -5.69
N GLU A 512 25.25 12.12 -6.01
CA GLU A 512 24.33 13.17 -5.55
C GLU A 512 23.90 12.93 -4.09
N ALA A 513 23.76 11.68 -3.64
CA ALA A 513 23.58 11.34 -2.22
C ALA A 513 24.81 11.71 -1.36
N ALA A 514 26.02 11.69 -1.94
CA ALA A 514 27.23 12.20 -1.30
C ALA A 514 27.42 13.73 -1.46
N GLY A 515 26.49 14.41 -2.14
CA GLY A 515 26.54 15.82 -2.49
C GLY A 515 25.22 16.53 -2.22
N GLY A 516 24.67 16.33 -1.02
CA GLY A 516 23.49 17.00 -0.48
C GLY A 516 22.21 16.83 -1.28
N GLY A 517 21.28 16.01 -0.75
CA GLY A 517 20.02 15.64 -1.40
C GLY A 517 19.06 16.82 -1.67
N ASP A 518 17.87 16.53 -2.19
CA ASP A 518 16.82 17.53 -2.47
C ASP A 518 16.58 18.48 -1.28
N ALA A 519 16.70 17.98 -0.04
CA ALA A 519 16.66 18.76 1.19
C ALA A 519 17.78 19.82 1.30
N ASP A 520 19.03 19.49 0.96
CA ASP A 520 20.14 20.43 0.95
C ASP A 520 20.09 21.36 -0.28
N GLY A 521 19.48 20.92 -1.37
CA GLY A 521 19.09 21.76 -2.50
C GLY A 521 18.07 22.81 -2.10
N LEU A 522 17.01 22.40 -1.39
CA LEU A 522 15.95 23.25 -0.89
C LEU A 522 16.47 24.24 0.16
N LYS A 523 17.27 23.78 1.14
CA LYS A 523 17.91 24.66 2.13
C LYS A 523 18.81 25.72 1.47
N ARG A 524 19.61 25.34 0.47
CA ARG A 524 20.42 26.29 -0.32
C ARG A 524 19.55 27.28 -1.08
N GLN A 525 18.50 26.82 -1.74
CA GLN A 525 17.56 27.68 -2.46
C GLN A 525 16.90 28.70 -1.53
N LEU A 526 16.48 28.28 -0.33
CA LEU A 526 15.83 29.15 0.64
C LEU A 526 16.80 30.12 1.33
N SER A 527 18.08 29.76 1.48
CA SER A 527 19.08 30.60 2.16
C SER A 527 19.37 31.95 1.47
N GLY A 528 19.07 32.07 0.18
CA GLY A 528 19.28 33.28 -0.62
C GLY A 528 18.03 34.16 -0.82
N LEU A 529 16.88 33.77 -0.24
CA LEU A 529 15.59 34.43 -0.43
C LEU A 529 15.15 35.20 0.82
N ASP A 530 14.38 36.28 0.62
CA ASP A 530 13.76 37.00 1.74
C ASP A 530 12.55 36.23 2.33
N ALA A 531 12.06 36.64 3.50
CA ALA A 531 10.97 35.91 4.17
C ALA A 531 9.69 35.77 3.31
N PRO A 532 9.20 36.81 2.60
CA PRO A 532 8.09 36.69 1.67
C PRO A 532 8.33 35.70 0.52
N GLU A 533 9.52 35.71 -0.09
CA GLU A 533 9.87 34.82 -1.20
C GLU A 533 10.02 33.38 -0.72
N ARG A 534 10.62 33.13 0.45
CA ARG A 534 10.70 31.80 1.06
C ARG A 534 9.31 31.21 1.32
N ALA A 535 8.40 32.00 1.87
CA ALA A 535 7.02 31.57 2.14
C ALA A 535 6.28 31.18 0.85
N ARG A 536 6.46 31.94 -0.24
CA ARG A 536 5.89 31.60 -1.56
C ARG A 536 6.43 30.28 -2.10
N VAL A 537 7.75 30.11 -2.11
CA VAL A 537 8.40 28.88 -2.62
C VAL A 537 7.93 27.64 -1.84
N LEU A 538 7.86 27.73 -0.51
CA LEU A 538 7.37 26.64 0.33
C LEU A 538 5.88 26.35 0.10
N THR A 539 5.05 27.39 -0.04
CA THR A 539 3.62 27.24 -0.31
C THR A 539 3.39 26.57 -1.66
N ASP A 540 4.10 26.99 -2.71
CA ASP A 540 3.99 26.39 -4.04
C ASP A 540 4.51 24.94 -4.07
N MET A 541 5.56 24.63 -3.29
CA MET A 541 6.02 23.25 -3.08
C MET A 541 4.92 22.39 -2.47
N VAL A 542 4.31 22.83 -1.36
CA VAL A 542 3.24 22.08 -0.68
C VAL A 542 2.02 21.91 -1.61
N ARG A 543 1.58 22.98 -2.29
CA ARG A 543 0.50 22.92 -3.28
C ARG A 543 0.80 21.94 -4.41
N GLY A 544 2.04 21.90 -4.87
CA GLY A 544 2.50 20.91 -5.85
C GLY A 544 2.37 19.47 -5.33
N GLN A 545 2.78 19.19 -4.09
CA GLN A 545 2.61 17.86 -3.50
C GLN A 545 1.13 17.49 -3.33
N VAL A 546 0.31 18.42 -2.83
CA VAL A 546 -1.15 18.23 -2.68
C VAL A 546 -1.81 17.93 -4.02
N ALA A 547 -1.50 18.71 -5.06
CA ALA A 547 -2.00 18.48 -6.41
C ALA A 547 -1.60 17.10 -6.94
N MET A 548 -0.36 16.65 -6.68
CA MET A 548 0.10 15.33 -7.12
C MET A 548 -0.65 14.18 -6.43
N VAL A 549 -0.92 14.30 -5.12
CA VAL A 549 -1.66 13.32 -4.32
C VAL A 549 -3.12 13.26 -4.76
N LEU A 550 -3.77 14.42 -4.94
CA LEU A 550 -5.14 14.53 -5.47
C LEU A 550 -5.24 14.27 -6.99
N GLY A 551 -4.10 14.02 -7.64
CA GLY A 551 -3.97 13.78 -9.08
C GLY A 551 -4.44 14.93 -9.97
N HIS A 552 -4.38 16.16 -9.48
CA HIS A 552 -4.54 17.36 -10.26
C HIS A 552 -3.30 17.63 -11.12
N GLY A 553 -3.50 18.21 -12.31
CA GLY A 553 -2.42 18.50 -13.26
C GLY A 553 -1.55 19.71 -12.90
N SER A 554 -1.97 20.54 -11.93
CA SER A 554 -1.28 21.78 -11.56
C SER A 554 -1.46 22.11 -10.08
N ALA A 555 -0.44 22.71 -9.47
CA ALA A 555 -0.53 23.30 -8.13
C ALA A 555 -1.54 24.46 -8.07
N GLU A 556 -1.81 25.12 -9.21
CA GLU A 556 -2.71 26.28 -9.29
C GLU A 556 -4.17 25.93 -8.98
N THR A 557 -4.57 24.67 -9.15
CA THR A 557 -5.93 24.21 -8.81
C THR A 557 -6.14 24.01 -7.31
N VAL A 558 -5.06 24.05 -6.52
CA VAL A 558 -5.10 23.95 -5.06
C VAL A 558 -5.06 25.36 -4.49
N ASP A 559 -6.14 25.78 -3.84
CA ASP A 559 -6.20 27.02 -3.09
C ASP A 559 -5.32 26.88 -1.82
N PRO A 560 -4.32 27.76 -1.59
CA PRO A 560 -3.42 27.64 -0.45
C PRO A 560 -4.10 27.79 0.92
N ASP A 561 -5.27 28.44 0.96
CA ASP A 561 -5.97 28.81 2.19
C ASP A 561 -7.20 27.92 2.47
N ARG A 562 -7.52 26.99 1.56
CA ARG A 562 -8.65 26.09 1.69
C ARG A 562 -8.30 24.85 2.53
N ASN A 563 -9.26 24.42 3.35
CA ASN A 563 -9.08 23.27 4.21
C ASN A 563 -8.94 21.97 3.40
N PHE A 564 -7.96 21.14 3.75
CA PHE A 564 -7.69 19.86 3.11
C PHE A 564 -8.90 18.91 3.06
N GLY A 565 -9.73 18.87 4.10
CA GLY A 565 -10.93 18.03 4.13
C GLY A 565 -11.98 18.43 3.08
N GLU A 566 -12.04 19.70 2.68
CA GLU A 566 -12.98 20.19 1.68
C GLU A 566 -12.54 19.92 0.23
N ILE A 567 -11.24 19.66 0.03
CA ILE A 567 -10.65 19.38 -1.29
C ILE A 567 -10.38 17.88 -1.49
N GLY A 568 -10.89 17.04 -0.60
CA GLY A 568 -10.88 15.59 -0.75
C GLY A 568 -9.63 14.88 -0.25
N LEU A 569 -8.84 15.50 0.66
CA LEU A 569 -7.83 14.75 1.41
C LEU A 569 -8.53 13.87 2.46
N ASP A 570 -8.22 12.59 2.42
CA ASP A 570 -8.57 11.58 3.42
C ASP A 570 -7.34 11.17 4.25
N SER A 571 -7.52 10.22 5.18
CA SER A 571 -6.42 9.77 6.06
C SER A 571 -5.26 9.11 5.30
N LEU A 572 -5.52 8.44 4.17
CA LEU A 572 -4.48 7.75 3.40
C LEU A 572 -3.66 8.73 2.57
N THR A 573 -4.34 9.63 1.85
CA THR A 573 -3.73 10.70 1.07
C THR A 573 -2.98 11.70 1.94
N ALA A 574 -3.41 11.92 3.19
CA ALA A 574 -2.65 12.69 4.18
C ALA A 574 -1.28 12.05 4.52
N VAL A 575 -1.22 10.73 4.70
CA VAL A 575 0.04 9.99 4.93
C VAL A 575 0.92 10.04 3.69
N GLU A 576 0.35 9.87 2.50
CA GLU A 576 1.08 10.02 1.23
C GLU A 576 1.71 11.42 1.10
N LEU A 577 0.95 12.48 1.40
CA LEU A 577 1.41 13.86 1.39
C LEU A 577 2.56 14.07 2.40
N ARG A 578 2.39 13.63 3.64
CA ARG A 578 3.43 13.73 4.69
C ARG A 578 4.72 13.03 4.25
N ASN A 579 4.62 11.82 3.70
CA ASN A 579 5.78 11.05 3.24
C ASN A 579 6.50 11.74 2.07
N GLN A 580 5.77 12.34 1.14
CA GLN A 580 6.34 13.14 0.04
C GLN A 580 7.05 14.40 0.57
N LEU A 581 6.45 15.08 1.56
CA LEU A 581 7.06 16.25 2.19
C LEU A 581 8.33 15.88 2.99
N ASN A 582 8.33 14.77 3.73
CA ASN A 582 9.54 14.26 4.39
C ASN A 582 10.66 14.01 3.38
N ALA A 583 10.36 13.38 2.26
CA ALA A 583 11.35 13.13 1.21
C ALA A 583 11.90 14.43 0.59
N ALA A 584 11.04 15.41 0.34
CA ALA A 584 11.44 16.69 -0.26
C ALA A 584 12.22 17.61 0.69
N THR A 585 11.92 17.54 1.99
CA THR A 585 12.46 18.47 3.00
C THR A 585 13.59 17.85 3.84
N GLY A 586 13.68 16.52 3.89
CA GLY A 586 14.56 15.80 4.81
C GLY A 586 14.13 15.87 6.27
N LEU A 587 12.92 16.38 6.56
CA LEU A 587 12.36 16.47 7.91
C LEU A 587 11.66 15.16 8.31
N ARG A 588 11.43 15.01 9.62
CA ARG A 588 10.52 14.01 10.19
C ARG A 588 9.23 14.70 10.64
N LEU A 589 8.31 14.91 9.71
CA LEU A 589 7.04 15.58 9.98
C LEU A 589 6.08 14.67 10.77
N PRO A 590 5.27 15.23 11.69
CA PRO A 590 4.37 14.46 12.54
C PRO A 590 3.25 13.78 11.72
N ALA A 591 2.74 12.65 12.22
CA ALA A 591 1.61 11.94 11.60
C ALA A 591 0.32 12.77 11.57
N THR A 592 0.17 13.70 12.51
CA THR A 592 -0.95 14.64 12.63
C THR A 592 -0.84 15.88 11.74
N LEU A 593 0.22 15.98 10.90
CA LEU A 593 0.54 17.19 10.12
C LEU A 593 -0.67 17.83 9.43
N VAL A 594 -1.47 17.06 8.69
CA VAL A 594 -2.63 17.57 7.94
C VAL A 594 -3.77 18.05 8.85
N PHE A 595 -3.86 17.52 10.07
CA PHE A 595 -4.86 17.93 11.06
C PHE A 595 -4.41 19.15 11.87
N ASP A 596 -3.13 19.20 12.24
CA ASP A 596 -2.54 20.32 12.98
C ASP A 596 -2.39 21.56 12.09
N TYR A 597 -2.17 21.34 10.78
CA TYR A 597 -1.95 22.36 9.77
C TYR A 597 -2.90 22.13 8.59
N PRO A 598 -4.16 22.60 8.68
CA PRO A 598 -5.24 22.18 7.78
C PRO A 598 -5.20 22.80 6.38
N THR A 599 -4.23 23.66 6.08
CA THR A 599 -4.07 24.31 4.77
C THR A 599 -2.65 24.18 4.24
N ALA A 600 -2.46 24.35 2.93
CA ALA A 600 -1.13 24.30 2.32
C ALA A 600 -0.22 25.42 2.84
N ARG A 601 -0.79 26.58 3.19
CA ARG A 601 -0.06 27.69 3.81
C ARG A 601 0.41 27.36 5.23
N ASP A 602 -0.44 26.69 6.02
CA ASP A 602 -0.09 26.30 7.39
C ASP A 602 1.07 25.31 7.41
N ILE A 603 1.02 24.28 6.55
CA ILE A 603 2.10 23.31 6.38
C ILE A 603 3.38 24.01 5.91
N ALA A 604 3.29 24.91 4.92
CA ALA A 604 4.45 25.63 4.41
C ALA A 604 5.12 26.49 5.48
N THR A 605 4.33 27.11 6.35
CA THR A 605 4.81 27.90 7.49
C THR A 605 5.54 27.00 8.50
N PHE A 606 4.95 25.86 8.86
CA PHE A 606 5.55 24.90 9.78
C PHE A 606 6.87 24.32 9.24
N VAL A 607 6.86 23.84 7.99
CA VAL A 607 8.07 23.34 7.31
C VAL A 607 9.15 24.42 7.23
N GLY A 608 8.77 25.67 6.99
CA GLY A 608 9.70 26.80 6.98
C GLY A 608 10.40 27.00 8.32
N SER A 609 9.66 26.95 9.44
CA SER A 609 10.24 27.08 10.78
C SER A 609 11.18 25.93 11.17
N GLU A 610 10.94 24.72 10.65
CA GLU A 610 11.78 23.54 10.91
C GLU A 610 13.05 23.54 10.04
N LEU A 611 12.97 24.01 8.79
CA LEU A 611 14.10 24.02 7.85
C LEU A 611 15.08 25.16 8.11
N ILE A 612 14.55 26.32 8.52
CA ILE A 612 15.33 27.49 8.91
C ILE A 612 14.85 27.84 10.30
N PRO A 613 15.42 27.22 11.34
CA PRO A 613 15.28 27.74 12.67
C PRO A 613 15.83 29.16 12.60
N GLU A 614 14.96 30.17 12.62
CA GLU A 614 15.41 31.53 12.95
C GLU A 614 16.22 31.35 14.22
N ALA A 615 17.48 31.83 14.21
CA ALA A 615 18.32 31.79 15.39
C ALA A 615 17.46 32.33 16.52
N ALA A 616 16.96 31.43 17.36
CA ALA A 616 15.94 31.79 18.31
C ALA A 616 16.59 32.87 19.15
N ASP A 617 16.06 34.09 19.04
CA ASP A 617 16.12 34.99 20.17
C ASP A 617 15.55 34.16 21.31
N THR A 618 16.45 33.69 22.17
CA THR A 618 16.16 33.11 23.47
C THR A 618 15.56 34.20 24.34
N ASP A 619 14.41 34.71 23.92
CA ASP A 619 13.61 35.65 24.67
C ASP A 619 12.33 34.90 25.06
N ALA A 620 12.20 34.64 26.35
CA ALA A 620 11.07 33.94 26.95
C ALA A 620 9.72 34.57 26.53
N ALA A 621 9.72 35.85 26.13
CA ALA A 621 8.59 36.58 25.59
C ALA A 621 7.99 35.98 24.30
N GLY A 622 8.81 35.40 23.41
CA GLY A 622 8.33 34.82 22.14
C GLY A 622 7.59 33.49 22.32
N HIS A 623 8.07 32.66 23.25
CA HIS A 623 7.40 31.42 23.63
C HIS A 623 6.07 31.69 24.33
N GLU A 624 6.06 32.67 25.24
CA GLU A 624 4.87 33.07 25.97
C GLU A 624 3.78 33.65 25.04
N GLU A 625 4.16 34.43 24.03
CA GLU A 625 3.21 34.95 23.04
C GLU A 625 2.65 33.87 22.11
N ARG A 626 3.44 32.85 21.77
CA ARG A 626 2.97 31.68 21.00
C ARG A 626 1.98 30.85 21.82
N VAL A 627 2.28 30.59 23.09
CA VAL A 627 1.38 29.89 24.02
C VAL A 627 0.08 30.67 24.22
N ARG A 628 0.16 32.00 24.42
CA ARG A 628 -1.00 32.88 24.56
C ARG A 628 -1.91 32.81 23.34
N ARG A 629 -1.36 32.87 22.13
CA ARG A 629 -2.13 32.80 20.88
C ARG A 629 -2.86 31.45 20.73
N VAL A 630 -2.18 30.35 21.05
CA VAL A 630 -2.78 29.01 21.01
C VAL A 630 -3.92 28.90 22.03
N LEU A 631 -3.70 29.31 23.28
CA LEU A 631 -4.73 29.27 24.33
C LEU A 631 -5.97 30.10 23.96
N THR A 632 -5.80 31.25 23.30
CA THR A 632 -6.93 32.08 22.85
C THR A 632 -7.68 31.52 21.63
N SER A 633 -7.08 30.60 20.87
CA SER A 633 -7.69 30.01 19.67
C SER A 633 -8.54 28.77 19.94
N ILE A 634 -8.43 28.18 21.13
CA ILE A 634 -9.18 26.98 21.50
C ILE A 634 -10.61 27.37 21.89
N PRO A 635 -11.66 26.79 21.26
CA PRO A 635 -13.04 27.03 21.66
C PRO A 635 -13.31 26.56 23.10
N LEU A 636 -14.00 27.38 23.90
CA LEU A 636 -14.34 27.06 25.30
C LEU A 636 -15.11 25.74 25.47
N SER A 637 -15.90 25.34 24.46
CA SER A 637 -16.59 24.05 24.46
C SER A 637 -15.62 22.87 24.50
N ARG A 638 -14.54 22.91 23.71
CA ARG A 638 -13.51 21.85 23.73
C ARG A 638 -12.77 21.77 25.05
N LEU A 639 -12.52 22.92 25.69
CA LEU A 639 -11.90 22.95 27.02
C LEU A 639 -12.83 22.36 28.09
N ARG A 640 -14.14 22.54 27.94
CA ARG A 640 -15.15 21.96 28.84
C ARG A 640 -15.31 20.46 28.61
N ASP A 641 -15.39 20.01 27.36
CA ASP A 641 -15.52 18.58 27.02
C ASP A 641 -14.28 17.78 27.42
N ALA A 642 -13.10 18.41 27.40
CA ALA A 642 -11.85 17.83 27.86
C ALA A 642 -11.63 17.92 29.39
N GLY A 643 -12.54 18.55 30.15
CA GLY A 643 -12.40 18.74 31.60
C GLY A 643 -11.27 19.69 32.03
N LEU A 644 -10.70 20.47 31.10
CA LEU A 644 -9.54 21.34 31.33
C LEU A 644 -9.92 22.78 31.73
N LEU A 645 -11.19 23.16 31.53
CA LEU A 645 -11.66 24.52 31.77
C LEU A 645 -11.52 24.94 33.24
N ASP A 646 -11.88 24.06 34.17
CA ASP A 646 -11.84 24.37 35.61
C ASP A 646 -10.38 24.51 36.10
N THR A 647 -9.47 23.66 35.62
CA THR A 647 -8.04 23.76 35.90
C THR A 647 -7.43 25.04 35.36
N LEU A 648 -7.83 25.49 34.17
CA LEU A 648 -7.35 26.75 33.59
C LEU A 648 -7.89 27.99 34.32
N LEU A 649 -9.14 27.94 34.82
CA LEU A 649 -9.71 29.00 35.65
C LEU A 649 -9.01 29.09 37.01
N GLU A 650 -8.69 27.95 37.62
CA GLU A 650 -7.95 27.86 38.88
C GLU A 650 -6.53 28.42 38.74
N LEU A 651 -5.81 28.03 37.67
CA LEU A 651 -4.49 28.57 37.33
C LEU A 651 -4.53 30.06 36.97
N GLY A 652 -5.63 30.55 36.39
CA GLY A 652 -5.87 31.96 36.06
C GLY A 652 -6.22 32.85 37.26
N GLY A 653 -6.24 32.29 38.48
CA GLY A 653 -6.60 33.02 39.70
C GLY A 653 -8.10 33.31 39.84
N ALA A 654 -8.94 32.74 38.97
CA ALA A 654 -10.38 32.75 39.11
C ALA A 654 -10.80 31.58 40.00
N THR A 655 -10.56 31.68 41.30
CA THR A 655 -11.11 30.70 42.26
C THR A 655 -12.63 30.78 42.21
N ALA A 656 -13.28 29.68 41.82
CA ALA A 656 -14.67 29.46 42.16
C ALA A 656 -14.78 29.52 43.70
N THR A 657 -15.47 30.54 44.22
CA THR A 657 -15.77 30.63 45.64
C THR A 657 -16.59 29.39 46.04
N PRO A 658 -16.19 28.65 47.09
CA PRO A 658 -17.05 27.65 47.67
C PRO A 658 -18.31 28.35 48.20
N ARG A 659 -19.49 27.87 47.83
CA ARG A 659 -20.74 28.23 48.51
C ARG A 659 -20.66 27.63 49.92
N ASP A 660 -20.29 28.46 50.89
CA ASP A 660 -20.46 28.14 52.31
C ASP A 660 -21.94 27.89 52.63
N GLY A 661 -22.15 26.89 53.48
CA GLY A 661 -23.45 26.41 53.89
C GLY A 661 -24.27 27.43 54.69
N ALA A 662 -25.57 27.39 54.42
CA ALA A 662 -26.70 27.45 55.36
C ALA A 662 -26.48 28.15 56.71
N GLU A 663 -27.09 29.33 56.85
CA GLU A 663 -27.90 29.69 58.02
C GLU A 663 -29.26 30.21 57.55
N ASP A 664 -30.30 29.78 58.26
CA ASP A 664 -31.73 29.88 57.97
C ASP A 664 -32.29 31.31 57.88
N ALA A 665 -33.27 31.54 56.99
CA ALA A 665 -34.65 32.00 57.32
C ALA A 665 -35.41 32.61 56.12
N ASP A 666 -36.55 31.99 55.80
CA ASP A 666 -37.84 32.52 55.29
C ASP A 666 -37.93 33.59 54.18
N GLY A 667 -38.55 33.22 53.05
CA GLY A 667 -39.36 34.10 52.20
C GLY A 667 -39.50 33.67 50.72
N PRO A 668 -40.69 33.76 50.08
CA PRO A 668 -41.17 32.74 49.12
C PRO A 668 -41.15 33.09 47.61
N ASP A 669 -41.24 32.01 46.81
CA ASP A 669 -41.85 31.81 45.48
C ASP A 669 -41.43 32.65 44.25
N GLU A 670 -40.80 31.99 43.25
CA GLU A 670 -41.41 31.76 41.91
C GLU A 670 -40.69 30.64 41.10
N PRO A 671 -41.41 29.82 40.28
CA PRO A 671 -40.92 28.54 39.75
C PRO A 671 -40.59 28.55 38.25
N GLY A 672 -39.84 27.53 37.79
CA GLY A 672 -39.89 27.08 36.39
C GLY A 672 -38.58 26.61 35.77
N SER A 673 -37.94 25.57 36.33
CA SER A 673 -36.91 24.79 35.63
C SER A 673 -37.57 23.78 34.69
N ILE A 674 -37.02 23.63 33.48
CA ILE A 674 -37.47 22.73 32.40
C ILE A 674 -37.59 21.26 32.86
N ASP A 675 -36.87 20.87 33.91
CA ASP A 675 -36.85 19.50 34.42
C ASP A 675 -38.14 19.06 35.13
N ALA A 676 -39.10 19.97 35.37
CA ALA A 676 -40.38 19.67 36.02
C ALA A 676 -41.60 19.72 35.07
N MET A 677 -41.39 19.94 33.77
CA MET A 677 -42.47 20.08 32.79
C MET A 677 -42.99 18.72 32.32
N ASP A 678 -44.31 18.59 32.19
CA ASP A 678 -44.90 17.34 31.70
C ASP A 678 -44.89 17.26 30.16
N LYS A 679 -45.31 16.10 29.63
CA LYS A 679 -45.25 15.83 28.19
C LYS A 679 -46.10 16.79 27.35
N ASN A 680 -47.20 17.32 27.90
CA ASN A 680 -48.05 18.27 27.19
C ASN A 680 -47.43 19.68 27.23
N ASP A 681 -46.79 20.06 28.33
CA ASP A 681 -46.08 21.34 28.45
C ASP A 681 -44.87 21.44 27.51
N LEU A 682 -44.18 20.31 27.26
CA LEU A 682 -43.08 20.22 26.28
C LEU A 682 -43.58 20.29 24.84
N ILE A 683 -44.78 19.77 24.55
CA ILE A 683 -45.39 19.81 23.23
C ILE A 683 -45.82 21.25 22.90
N ASP A 684 -46.42 21.97 23.84
CA ASP A 684 -46.80 23.38 23.66
C ASP A 684 -45.57 24.30 23.52
N MET A 685 -44.48 24.01 24.24
CA MET A 685 -43.22 24.73 24.05
C MET A 685 -42.59 24.46 22.66
N ALA A 686 -42.69 23.24 22.14
CA ALA A 686 -42.19 22.88 20.81
C ALA A 686 -43.01 23.53 19.67
N PHE A 687 -44.35 23.59 19.80
CA PHE A 687 -45.22 24.25 18.81
C PHE A 687 -45.01 25.77 18.76
N ASN A 688 -44.79 26.42 19.92
CA ASN A 688 -44.48 27.85 19.97
C ASN A 688 -43.10 28.21 19.41
N SER A 689 -42.12 27.30 19.46
CA SER A 689 -40.78 27.54 18.89
C SER A 689 -40.72 27.46 17.36
N LEU A 690 -41.72 26.82 16.72
CA LEU A 690 -41.81 26.66 15.25
C LEU A 690 -42.78 27.65 14.58
N GLY A 691 -43.39 28.57 15.35
CA GLY A 691 -44.19 29.68 14.80
C GLY A 691 -45.51 29.27 14.13
N LEU A 692 -46.15 28.18 14.58
CA LEU A 692 -47.46 27.73 14.08
C LEU A 692 -48.53 27.93 15.15
N GLU A 693 -49.08 29.15 15.26
CA GLU A 693 -50.32 29.36 16.02
C GLU A 693 -51.54 28.94 15.17
N GLY A 694 -52.28 27.92 15.63
CA GLY A 694 -53.67 27.70 15.20
C GLY A 694 -54.02 26.39 14.45
N ALA A 695 -53.50 25.23 14.87
CA ALA A 695 -54.01 23.93 14.38
C ALA A 695 -54.40 23.01 15.56
N THR A 696 -55.69 22.96 15.87
CA THR A 696 -56.29 21.96 16.77
C THR A 696 -56.27 20.60 16.09
N TRP A 697 -55.69 19.59 16.73
CA TRP A 697 -55.84 18.18 16.34
C TRP A 697 -56.88 17.50 17.23
N GLU A 698 -58.00 17.08 16.64
CA GLU A 698 -58.96 16.15 17.25
C GLU A 698 -58.36 14.73 17.22
N GLU A 699 -58.47 14.01 18.35
CA GLU A 699 -58.10 12.61 18.47
C GLU A 699 -59.00 11.71 17.60
N GLY A 700 -58.41 10.78 16.85
CA GLY A 700 -59.18 9.74 16.18
C GLY A 700 -58.41 8.77 15.30
N ASN A 701 -58.08 7.61 15.90
CA ASN A 701 -57.69 6.31 15.34
C ASN A 701 -56.22 6.04 14.98
#